data_AF-A0A6F8UZT3-F1
#
_entry.id   AF-A0A6F8UZT3-F1
#
_cell.length_a   1.000
_cell.length_b   1.000
_cell.length_c   1.000
_cell.angle_alpha   90.00
_cell.angle_beta   90.00
_cell.angle_gamma   90.00
#
_symmetry.space_group_name_H-M   'P 1'
#
loop_
_entity.id
_entity.type
_entity.pdbx_description
1 polymer ?
#
loop_
_entity_poly.entity_id
_entity_poly.type
_entity_poly.pdbx_seq_one_letter_code
_entity_poly.pdbx_strand_id
1 'polypeptide(L)'
;MIRTPLDFLRRSKAWKDYVEQALLLLSSRHGKLRRALAKSILRHRALRRDNERLRTELAWLEQEMLPLRRRFAATKRLQARHFHQEAILPIMKEIGQIAALGETYEILAARREAQLVILFASPNDEQRDELAGEQPDGLLQPILDASISEVALIVPEPDGGHGTHRSDALLGAIRRMPLEAVAWLSERYPQQQRAAPNNIDYFATLSSLVADIDRLDFRAIQAAKTASIALPAPLPFDEPQMLPKLRFAEPRRRSALLLHNNYYHFNCLSAGLRERGWDAVTVSLESPDSAQQQFFHGQDVSLFDSDPAAMVRKTRDFFRTVPERFGALHFCGQGYPTFFSELVENNENPRIVPWDLVELRRHGITIGYMPSGCLDGGLQSSIREQTDGLCRRCVWELRPDVCNDARSLAWNRKLALLCDWVGLECDHATPERVGHKTVYGPVVTTLDPNLWRPDLDIPDDMRVERGPGEILIYHAVGNYASRRSGERDIKGTGAIKAAVEALRAEGLPVRLIFAHDLPSTRVRFLQVQADIVVDQLNYGRYGANAREALMLGKATICRLRPDQAAPLPPLRPIVDVPMVDADELSITDKLRALVLGPDRRASLGAQARAFALAWHGQDACAERYERVIDRIRAGLPLDSPDLYPA
;
A
#
# COMPACT_ATOMS: atom_id res chain seq x y z
N MET A 1 -70.26 -58.66 -1.98
CA MET A 1 -69.41 -57.80 -1.13
C MET A 1 -68.25 -57.32 -1.97
N ILE A 2 -68.14 -55.99 -2.09
CA ILE A 2 -67.64 -55.27 -3.26
C ILE A 2 -66.20 -55.69 -3.59
N ARG A 3 -66.10 -56.56 -4.60
CA ARG A 3 -64.85 -57.01 -5.20
C ARG A 3 -64.36 -55.86 -6.06
N THR A 4 -63.26 -55.24 -5.67
CA THR A 4 -62.67 -54.15 -6.46
C THR A 4 -62.26 -54.71 -7.83
N PRO A 5 -62.20 -53.90 -8.90
CA PRO A 5 -61.71 -54.36 -10.22
C PRO A 5 -60.33 -55.05 -10.14
N LEU A 6 -59.52 -54.64 -9.16
CA LEU A 6 -58.26 -55.26 -8.78
C LEU A 6 -58.38 -56.72 -8.31
N ASP A 7 -59.45 -57.11 -7.61
CA ASP A 7 -59.65 -58.48 -7.12
C ASP A 7 -60.00 -59.46 -8.25
N PHE A 8 -60.64 -58.98 -9.32
CA PHE A 8 -60.91 -59.78 -10.52
C PHE A 8 -59.64 -59.93 -11.37
N LEU A 9 -58.91 -58.83 -11.57
CA LEU A 9 -57.60 -58.83 -12.22
C LEU A 9 -56.63 -59.80 -11.53
N ARG A 10 -56.56 -59.80 -10.20
CA ARG A 10 -55.68 -60.69 -9.40
C ARG A 10 -55.94 -62.19 -9.57
N ARG A 11 -57.16 -62.58 -9.96
CA ARG A 11 -57.54 -63.99 -10.19
C ARG A 11 -57.36 -64.43 -11.64
N SER A 12 -57.18 -63.48 -12.57
CA SER A 12 -56.96 -63.76 -13.98
C SER A 12 -55.62 -64.49 -14.20
N LYS A 13 -55.60 -65.38 -15.19
CA LYS A 13 -54.37 -66.08 -15.59
C LYS A 13 -53.25 -65.10 -15.94
N ALA A 14 -53.58 -64.03 -16.69
CA ALA A 14 -52.65 -62.97 -17.08
C ALA A 14 -51.96 -62.28 -15.89
N TRP A 15 -52.68 -62.02 -14.79
CA TRP A 15 -52.08 -61.43 -13.59
C TRP A 15 -51.18 -62.43 -12.85
N LYS A 16 -51.57 -63.69 -12.75
CA LYS A 16 -50.72 -64.74 -12.16
C LYS A 16 -49.43 -64.90 -12.96
N ASP A 17 -49.53 -64.94 -14.29
CA ASP A 17 -48.39 -65.02 -15.21
C ASP A 17 -47.49 -63.78 -15.08
N TYR A 18 -48.05 -62.57 -14.97
CA TYR A 18 -47.30 -61.33 -14.73
C TYR A 18 -46.56 -61.35 -13.38
N VAL A 19 -47.24 -61.74 -12.30
CA VAL A 19 -46.62 -61.85 -10.97
C VAL A 19 -45.52 -62.90 -10.97
N GLU A 20 -45.73 -64.04 -11.62
CA GLU A 20 -44.74 -65.12 -11.73
C GLU A 20 -43.50 -64.66 -12.54
N GLN A 21 -43.71 -64.00 -13.69
CA GLN A 21 -42.62 -63.40 -14.48
C GLN A 21 -41.88 -62.30 -13.71
N ALA A 22 -42.60 -61.43 -12.99
CA ALA A 22 -42.01 -60.39 -12.15
C ALA A 22 -41.19 -60.99 -11.00
N LEU A 23 -41.69 -62.03 -10.33
CA LEU A 23 -40.98 -62.76 -9.29
C LEU A 23 -39.75 -63.50 -9.84
N LEU A 24 -39.82 -64.09 -11.04
CA LEU A 24 -38.68 -64.69 -11.73
C LEU A 24 -37.60 -63.66 -12.09
N LEU A 25 -38.00 -62.50 -12.62
CA LEU A 25 -37.10 -61.37 -12.91
C LEU A 25 -36.43 -60.83 -11.64
N LEU A 26 -37.20 -60.62 -10.57
CA LEU A 26 -36.69 -60.17 -9.28
C LEU A 26 -35.76 -61.21 -8.65
N SER A 27 -36.12 -62.50 -8.71
CA SER A 27 -35.28 -63.61 -8.23
C SER A 27 -33.96 -63.70 -9.02
N SER A 28 -34.02 -63.57 -10.35
CA SER A 28 -32.82 -63.54 -11.21
C SER A 28 -31.93 -62.33 -10.89
N ARG A 29 -32.51 -61.14 -10.74
CA ARG A 29 -31.80 -59.91 -10.39
C ARG A 29 -31.19 -59.99 -8.98
N HIS A 30 -31.94 -60.52 -8.00
CA HIS A 30 -31.44 -60.81 -6.66
C HIS A 30 -30.27 -61.81 -6.72
N GLY A 31 -30.38 -62.89 -7.50
CA GLY A 31 -29.31 -63.86 -7.68
C GLY A 31 -28.05 -63.26 -8.29
N LYS A 32 -28.17 -62.36 -9.28
CA LYS A 32 -27.05 -61.60 -9.86
C LYS A 32 -26.40 -60.68 -8.82
N LEU A 33 -27.19 -59.91 -8.06
CA LEU A 33 -26.69 -59.02 -7.02
C LEU A 33 -26.00 -59.79 -5.88
N ARG A 34 -26.57 -60.92 -5.45
CA ARG A 34 -25.96 -61.79 -4.43
C ARG A 34 -24.61 -62.35 -4.87
N ARG A 35 -24.48 -62.76 -6.14
CA ARG A 35 -23.19 -63.18 -6.73
C ARG A 35 -22.19 -62.03 -6.82
N ALA A 36 -22.62 -60.83 -7.22
CA ALA A 36 -21.76 -59.65 -7.28
C ALA A 36 -21.27 -59.23 -5.89
N LEU A 37 -22.15 -59.23 -4.88
CA LEU A 37 -21.81 -58.97 -3.49
C LEU A 37 -20.83 -60.01 -2.95
N ALA A 38 -21.05 -61.30 -3.21
CA ALA A 38 -20.11 -62.36 -2.82
C ALA A 38 -18.72 -62.15 -3.45
N LYS A 39 -18.66 -61.77 -4.73
CA LYS A 39 -17.40 -61.43 -5.42
C LYS A 39 -16.73 -60.19 -4.81
N SER A 40 -17.51 -59.17 -4.43
CA SER A 40 -17.00 -57.97 -3.76
C SER A 40 -16.47 -58.28 -2.36
N ILE A 41 -17.16 -59.11 -1.58
CA ILE A 41 -16.71 -59.57 -0.26
C ILE A 41 -15.39 -60.35 -0.37
N LEU A 42 -15.27 -61.25 -1.36
CA LEU A 42 -14.03 -61.98 -1.64
C LEU A 42 -12.88 -61.02 -1.99
N ARG A 43 -13.13 -60.01 -2.84
CA ARG A 43 -12.15 -58.96 -3.18
C ARG A 43 -11.75 -58.14 -1.95
N HIS A 44 -12.71 -57.70 -1.13
CA HIS A 44 -12.45 -56.96 0.09
C HIS A 44 -11.61 -57.79 1.09
N ARG A 45 -11.90 -59.09 1.24
CA ARG A 45 -11.08 -60.00 2.06
C ARG A 45 -9.66 -60.19 1.50
N ALA A 46 -9.49 -60.22 0.17
CA ALA A 46 -8.18 -60.25 -0.45
C ALA A 46 -7.41 -58.94 -0.17
N LEU A 47 -8.02 -57.78 -0.44
CA LEU A 47 -7.44 -56.46 -0.17
C LEU A 47 -7.09 -56.26 1.32
N ARG A 48 -7.92 -56.76 2.23
CA ARG A 48 -7.63 -56.71 3.67
C ARG A 48 -6.39 -57.53 4.03
N ARG A 49 -6.25 -58.74 3.47
CA ARG A 49 -5.05 -59.58 3.65
C ARG A 49 -3.81 -58.93 3.06
N ASP A 50 -3.93 -58.35 1.87
CA ASP A 50 -2.83 -57.62 1.23
C ASP A 50 -2.43 -56.39 2.07
N ASN A 51 -3.40 -55.66 2.62
CA ASN A 51 -3.15 -54.52 3.51
C ASN A 51 -2.46 -54.94 4.81
N GLU A 52 -2.91 -56.03 5.44
CA GLU A 52 -2.27 -56.61 6.63
C GLU A 52 -0.83 -57.03 6.32
N ARG A 53 -0.59 -57.71 5.19
CA ARG A 53 0.75 -58.07 4.73
C ARG A 53 1.63 -56.84 4.49
N LEU A 54 1.14 -55.83 3.79
CA LEU A 54 1.88 -54.59 3.53
C LEU A 54 2.20 -53.84 4.83
N ARG A 55 1.29 -53.85 5.82
CA ARG A 55 1.58 -53.29 7.15
C ARG A 55 2.69 -54.04 7.87
N THR A 56 2.72 -55.37 7.76
CA THR A 56 3.80 -56.18 8.32
C THR A 56 5.12 -55.94 7.59
N GLU A 57 5.12 -55.86 6.26
CA GLU A 57 6.32 -55.52 5.47
C GLU A 57 6.83 -54.11 5.81
N LEU A 58 5.94 -53.12 5.98
CA LEU A 58 6.29 -51.76 6.39
C LEU A 58 6.91 -51.75 7.79
N ALA A 59 6.31 -52.44 8.76
CA ALA A 59 6.84 -52.53 10.12
C ALA A 59 8.23 -53.20 10.16
N TRP A 60 8.44 -54.23 9.33
CA TRP A 60 9.75 -54.88 9.18
C TRP A 60 10.78 -53.93 8.56
N LEU A 61 10.44 -53.23 7.47
CA LEU A 61 11.30 -52.22 6.86
C LEU A 61 11.65 -51.09 7.84
N GLU A 62 10.70 -50.63 8.65
CA GLU A 62 10.94 -49.63 9.71
C GLU A 62 11.96 -50.13 10.74
N GLN A 63 11.92 -51.40 11.12
CA GLN A 63 12.90 -52.01 12.02
C GLN A 63 14.29 -52.12 11.38
N GLU A 64 14.39 -52.55 10.11
CA GLU A 64 15.64 -52.65 9.37
C GLU A 64 16.28 -51.26 9.10
N MET A 65 15.46 -50.24 8.89
CA MET A 65 15.94 -48.86 8.72
C MET A 65 16.42 -48.22 10.03
N LEU A 66 15.98 -48.70 11.19
CA LEU A 66 16.32 -48.11 12.49
C LEU A 66 17.83 -48.02 12.76
N PRO A 67 18.65 -49.09 12.60
CA PRO A 67 20.10 -49.00 12.79
C PRO A 67 20.77 -48.06 11.78
N LEU A 68 20.29 -48.03 10.52
CA LEU A 68 20.79 -47.10 9.50
C LEU A 68 20.48 -45.65 9.86
N ARG A 69 19.26 -45.35 10.32
CA ARG A 69 18.86 -44.02 10.82
C ARG A 69 19.73 -43.59 12.01
N ARG A 70 20.04 -44.50 12.94
CA ARG A 70 20.93 -44.21 14.08
C ARG A 70 22.35 -43.88 13.63
N ARG A 71 22.92 -44.66 12.70
CA ARG A 71 24.26 -44.40 12.13
C ARG A 71 24.29 -43.07 11.38
N PHE A 72 23.28 -42.82 10.54
CA PHE A 72 23.15 -41.56 9.81
C PHE A 72 23.05 -40.36 10.75
N ALA A 73 22.23 -40.45 11.82
CA ALA A 73 22.13 -39.39 12.83
C ALA A 73 23.46 -39.16 13.57
N ALA A 74 24.22 -40.22 13.89
CA ALA A 74 25.54 -40.08 14.52
C ALA A 74 26.54 -39.39 13.58
N THR A 75 26.57 -39.77 12.30
CA THR A 75 27.39 -39.09 11.27
C THR A 75 26.99 -37.62 11.15
N LYS A 76 25.69 -37.32 11.06
CA LYS A 76 25.17 -35.95 10.96
C LYS A 76 25.60 -35.10 12.15
N ARG A 77 25.55 -35.62 13.37
CA ARG A 77 26.05 -34.93 14.57
C ARG A 77 27.56 -34.66 14.52
N LEU A 78 28.35 -35.63 14.05
CA LEU A 78 29.79 -35.46 13.92
C LEU A 78 30.14 -34.39 12.87
N GLN A 79 29.46 -34.42 11.72
CA GLN A 79 29.56 -33.41 10.68
C GLN A 79 29.16 -32.01 11.19
N ALA A 80 28.04 -31.90 11.90
CA ALA A 80 27.59 -30.65 12.51
C ALA A 80 28.61 -30.07 13.50
N ARG A 81 29.21 -30.92 14.35
CA ARG A 81 30.26 -30.52 15.29
C ARG A 81 31.53 -30.08 14.57
N HIS A 82 31.93 -30.80 13.54
CA HIS A 82 33.09 -30.43 12.73
C HIS A 82 32.89 -29.07 12.07
N PHE A 83 31.74 -28.83 11.43
CA PHE A 83 31.42 -27.52 10.85
C PHE A 83 31.41 -26.42 11.90
N HIS A 84 30.81 -26.67 13.06
CA HIS A 84 30.78 -25.69 14.13
C HIS A 84 32.19 -25.28 14.59
N GLN A 85 33.09 -26.25 14.74
CA GLN A 85 34.47 -26.01 15.17
C GLN A 85 35.29 -25.25 14.12
N GLU A 86 35.22 -25.68 12.86
CA GLU A 86 36.08 -25.15 11.78
C GLU A 86 35.54 -23.87 11.14
N ALA A 87 34.21 -23.72 11.08
CA ALA A 87 33.55 -22.60 10.39
C ALA A 87 32.99 -21.57 11.36
N ILE A 88 32.28 -22.01 12.42
CA ILE A 88 31.47 -21.10 13.24
C ILE A 88 32.27 -20.50 14.39
N LEU A 89 33.08 -21.27 15.12
CA LEU A 89 33.90 -20.73 16.22
C LEU A 89 34.82 -19.57 15.80
N PRO A 90 35.45 -19.57 14.62
CA PRO A 90 36.20 -18.40 14.15
C PRO A 90 35.32 -17.16 13.98
N ILE A 91 34.14 -17.33 13.36
CA ILE A 91 33.18 -16.22 13.14
C ILE A 91 32.64 -15.71 14.48
N MET A 92 32.36 -16.58 15.44
CA MET A 92 31.91 -16.16 16.77
C MET A 92 32.94 -15.29 17.49
N LYS A 93 34.23 -15.54 17.27
CA LYS A 93 35.30 -14.70 17.82
C LYS A 93 35.39 -13.33 17.12
N GLU A 94 35.09 -13.29 15.83
CA GLU A 94 35.07 -12.08 15.02
C GLU A 94 33.83 -11.21 15.36
N ILE A 95 32.66 -11.84 15.44
CA ILE A 95 31.38 -11.22 15.77
C ILE A 95 31.03 -11.56 17.22
N GLY A 96 31.57 -10.76 18.16
CA GLY A 96 31.47 -11.01 19.60
C GLY A 96 30.03 -11.19 20.13
N GLN A 97 29.05 -10.61 19.46
CA GLN A 97 27.61 -10.79 19.72
C GLN A 97 27.18 -12.25 19.62
N ILE A 98 27.71 -13.01 18.65
CA ILE A 98 27.42 -14.45 18.54
C ILE A 98 28.13 -15.21 19.66
N ALA A 99 29.35 -14.82 20.05
CA ALA A 99 30.03 -15.42 21.19
C ALA A 99 29.25 -15.30 22.50
N ALA A 100 28.50 -14.20 22.68
CA ALA A 100 27.66 -13.98 23.85
C ALA A 100 26.52 -15.02 23.98
N LEU A 101 26.12 -15.68 22.89
CA LEU A 101 25.12 -16.76 22.90
C LEU A 101 25.69 -18.09 23.45
N GLY A 102 27.01 -18.19 23.62
CA GLY A 102 27.68 -19.41 24.05
C GLY A 102 27.43 -20.58 23.10
N GLU A 103 27.24 -21.79 23.65
CA GLU A 103 26.95 -22.99 22.85
C GLU A 103 25.45 -23.25 22.67
N THR A 104 24.60 -22.46 23.31
CA THR A 104 23.15 -22.65 23.39
C THR A 104 22.45 -21.61 22.52
N TYR A 105 22.43 -21.86 21.21
CA TYR A 105 21.68 -21.07 20.23
C TYR A 105 20.99 -21.98 19.22
N GLU A 106 19.95 -21.43 18.61
CA GLU A 106 19.22 -22.03 17.50
C GLU A 106 19.48 -21.26 16.21
N ILE A 107 19.20 -21.91 15.09
CA ILE A 107 19.39 -21.32 13.77
C ILE A 107 18.12 -21.43 12.96
N LEU A 108 17.72 -20.29 12.41
CA LEU A 108 16.78 -20.24 11.29
C LEU A 108 17.54 -19.76 10.05
N ALA A 109 17.17 -20.31 8.89
CA ALA A 109 17.74 -19.90 7.62
C ALA A 109 16.64 -19.59 6.61
N ALA A 110 16.89 -18.59 5.76
CA ALA A 110 16.04 -18.19 4.65
C ALA A 110 16.91 -17.89 3.44
N ARG A 111 16.40 -18.13 2.23
CA ARG A 111 17.11 -17.91 0.99
C ARG A 111 16.48 -16.76 0.21
N ARG A 112 17.32 -15.84 -0.26
CA ARG A 112 16.97 -14.72 -1.16
C ARG A 112 17.89 -14.76 -2.38
N GLU A 113 17.39 -15.16 -3.54
CA GLU A 113 18.17 -15.44 -4.75
C GLU A 113 19.38 -16.36 -4.48
N ALA A 114 20.58 -15.78 -4.48
CA ALA A 114 21.86 -16.42 -4.26
C ALA A 114 22.47 -16.06 -2.89
N GLN A 115 21.69 -15.45 -1.99
CA GLN A 115 22.08 -15.12 -0.62
C GLN A 115 21.39 -16.06 0.36
N LEU A 116 22.16 -16.62 1.28
CA LEU A 116 21.66 -17.35 2.44
C LEU A 116 21.65 -16.42 3.64
N VAL A 117 20.47 -16.18 4.21
CA VAL A 117 20.27 -15.36 5.41
C VAL A 117 20.11 -16.29 6.60
N ILE A 118 20.94 -16.13 7.63
CA ILE A 118 21.00 -17.01 8.79
C ILE A 118 20.78 -16.18 10.05
N LEU A 119 19.74 -16.50 10.81
CA LEU A 119 19.47 -15.90 12.11
C LEU A 119 20.02 -16.78 13.23
N PHE A 120 20.85 -16.18 14.07
CA PHE A 120 21.24 -16.75 15.37
C PHE A 120 20.22 -16.32 16.41
N ALA A 121 19.40 -17.26 16.88
CA ALA A 121 18.37 -17.01 17.88
C ALA A 121 18.78 -17.57 19.24
N SER A 122 18.53 -16.80 20.30
CA SER A 122 18.64 -17.29 21.68
C SER A 122 17.49 -18.25 21.98
N PRO A 123 17.70 -19.36 22.71
CA PRO A 123 16.62 -20.22 23.17
C PRO A 123 15.61 -19.49 24.08
N ASN A 124 16.04 -18.37 24.68
CA ASN A 124 15.23 -17.50 25.53
C ASN A 124 14.66 -16.28 24.80
N ASP A 125 14.74 -16.24 23.45
CA ASP A 125 14.11 -15.19 22.65
C ASP A 125 12.59 -15.25 22.86
N GLU A 126 12.02 -14.18 23.45
CA GLU A 126 10.59 -14.08 23.75
C GLU A 126 9.73 -14.12 22.48
N GLN A 127 10.31 -13.76 21.34
CA GLN A 127 9.62 -13.74 20.04
C GLN A 127 9.85 -15.00 19.21
N ARG A 128 10.51 -16.03 19.77
CA ARG A 128 10.83 -17.28 19.08
C ARG A 128 9.61 -17.96 18.43
N ASP A 129 8.45 -17.88 19.07
CA ASP A 129 7.21 -18.48 18.57
C ASP A 129 6.61 -17.71 17.37
N GLU A 130 7.11 -16.51 17.08
CA GLU A 130 6.75 -15.66 15.94
C GLU A 130 7.71 -15.84 14.75
N LEU A 131 8.68 -16.75 14.84
CA LEU A 131 9.74 -16.92 13.84
C LEU A 131 9.75 -18.34 13.27
N ALA A 132 9.96 -18.42 11.95
CA ALA A 132 10.20 -19.67 11.27
C ALA A 132 11.22 -19.53 10.14
N GLY A 133 12.01 -20.56 9.90
CA GLY A 133 12.91 -20.66 8.76
C GLY A 133 12.44 -21.68 7.73
N GLU A 134 13.19 -21.74 6.63
CA GLU A 134 13.14 -22.82 5.67
C GLU A 134 13.61 -24.13 6.30
N GLN A 135 13.04 -25.25 5.84
CA GLN A 135 13.49 -26.56 6.28
C GLN A 135 14.91 -26.80 5.76
N PRO A 136 15.86 -27.25 6.61
CA PRO A 136 17.24 -27.46 6.21
C PRO A 136 17.42 -28.35 4.97
N ASP A 137 16.54 -29.34 4.77
CA ASP A 137 16.56 -30.22 3.59
C ASP A 137 16.30 -29.45 2.27
N GLY A 138 15.50 -28.37 2.32
CA GLY A 138 15.25 -27.49 1.17
C GLY A 138 16.47 -26.65 0.77
N LEU A 139 17.42 -26.47 1.69
CA LEU A 139 18.66 -25.71 1.47
C LEU A 139 19.82 -26.58 0.98
N LEU A 140 19.69 -27.91 1.02
CA LEU A 140 20.74 -28.85 0.61
C LEU A 140 21.14 -28.68 -0.85
N GLN A 141 20.17 -28.79 -1.76
CA GLN A 141 20.44 -28.68 -3.20
C GLN A 141 21.04 -27.30 -3.57
N PRO A 142 20.49 -26.17 -3.09
CA PRO A 142 21.09 -24.86 -3.32
C PRO A 142 22.54 -24.72 -2.87
N ILE A 143 22.90 -25.33 -1.73
CA ILE A 143 24.26 -25.32 -1.18
C ILE A 143 25.20 -26.19 -2.00
N LEU A 144 24.78 -27.42 -2.35
CA LEU A 144 25.59 -28.35 -3.14
C LEU A 144 25.93 -27.83 -4.54
N ASP A 145 24.97 -27.15 -5.16
CA ASP A 145 25.08 -26.68 -6.54
C ASP A 145 25.81 -25.33 -6.65
N ALA A 146 26.33 -24.82 -5.52
CA ALA A 146 26.96 -23.52 -5.39
C ALA A 146 26.08 -22.33 -5.87
N SER A 147 24.75 -22.50 -5.83
CA SER A 147 23.81 -21.42 -6.14
C SER A 147 23.82 -20.32 -5.07
N ILE A 148 24.32 -20.62 -3.87
CA ILE A 148 24.60 -19.65 -2.82
C ILE A 148 25.98 -19.00 -3.06
N SER A 149 25.95 -17.69 -3.25
CA SER A 149 27.11 -16.84 -3.53
C SER A 149 27.39 -15.81 -2.44
N GLU A 150 26.48 -15.64 -1.49
CA GLU A 150 26.61 -14.70 -0.38
C GLU A 150 25.96 -15.27 0.89
N VAL A 151 26.47 -14.87 2.05
CA VAL A 151 25.88 -15.21 3.35
C VAL A 151 25.71 -13.95 4.18
N ALA A 152 24.52 -13.78 4.73
CA ALA A 152 24.18 -12.74 5.69
C ALA A 152 23.81 -13.40 7.03
N LEU A 153 24.35 -12.87 8.11
CA LEU A 153 24.14 -13.32 9.47
C LEU A 153 23.35 -12.26 10.22
N ILE A 154 22.24 -12.64 10.81
CA ILE A 154 21.45 -11.79 11.70
C ILE A 154 21.76 -12.20 13.13
N VAL A 155 22.24 -11.26 13.91
CA VAL A 155 22.73 -11.48 15.27
C VAL A 155 22.16 -10.42 16.21
N PRO A 156 21.92 -10.75 17.49
CA PRO A 156 21.45 -9.76 18.47
C PRO A 156 22.47 -8.65 18.66
N GLU A 157 22.03 -7.40 18.79
CA GLU A 157 22.91 -6.26 19.09
C GLU A 157 22.88 -5.86 20.58
N PRO A 158 23.96 -5.28 21.14
CA PRO A 158 24.06 -4.96 22.56
C PRO A 158 23.02 -3.97 23.09
N ASP A 159 22.56 -3.06 22.22
CA ASP A 159 21.55 -2.03 22.50
C ASP A 159 20.11 -2.51 22.27
N GLY A 160 19.94 -3.78 21.89
CA GLY A 160 18.67 -4.41 21.60
C GLY A 160 18.40 -4.55 20.10
N GLY A 161 17.47 -5.45 19.74
CA GLY A 161 17.22 -5.79 18.34
C GLY A 161 18.31 -6.66 17.72
N HIS A 162 18.44 -6.60 16.40
CA HIS A 162 19.38 -7.40 15.63
C HIS A 162 20.07 -6.55 14.57
N GLY A 163 21.24 -7.01 14.12
CA GLY A 163 22.00 -6.44 13.01
C GLY A 163 22.34 -7.50 11.97
N THR A 164 22.39 -7.08 10.70
CA THR A 164 22.77 -7.95 9.57
C THR A 164 24.25 -7.78 9.18
N HIS A 165 25.03 -8.87 9.24
CA HIS A 165 26.46 -8.93 8.97
C HIS A 165 26.76 -9.84 7.78
N ARG A 166 27.61 -9.42 6.83
CA ARG A 166 28.03 -10.28 5.70
C ARG A 166 29.24 -11.11 6.11
N SER A 167 29.30 -12.38 5.69
CA SER A 167 30.43 -13.27 6.03
C SER A 167 30.94 -14.08 4.84
N ASP A 168 32.03 -13.59 4.23
CA ASP A 168 32.75 -14.33 3.18
C ASP A 168 33.47 -15.57 3.74
N ALA A 169 33.91 -15.50 5.00
CA ALA A 169 34.52 -16.62 5.70
C ALA A 169 33.54 -17.80 5.82
N LEU A 170 32.29 -17.54 6.22
CA LEU A 170 31.24 -18.56 6.31
C LEU A 170 30.89 -19.13 4.94
N LEU A 171 30.73 -18.27 3.93
CA LEU A 171 30.48 -18.71 2.56
C LEU A 171 31.59 -19.65 2.08
N GLY A 172 32.86 -19.29 2.32
CA GLY A 172 34.01 -20.12 2.00
C GLY A 172 33.97 -21.47 2.71
N ALA A 173 33.56 -21.51 3.98
CA ALA A 173 33.41 -22.75 4.73
C ALA A 173 32.26 -23.63 4.22
N ILE A 174 31.09 -23.05 3.92
CA ILE A 174 29.95 -23.76 3.32
C ILE A 174 30.36 -24.44 2.01
N ARG A 175 31.12 -23.75 1.16
CA ARG A 175 31.60 -24.31 -0.12
C ARG A 175 32.60 -25.46 0.07
N ARG A 176 33.44 -25.41 1.10
CA ARG A 176 34.40 -26.48 1.40
C ARG A 176 33.75 -27.70 2.06
N MET A 177 32.70 -27.47 2.86
CA MET A 177 32.06 -28.48 3.72
C MET A 177 30.53 -28.42 3.61
N PRO A 178 29.94 -28.65 2.43
CA PRO A 178 28.52 -28.41 2.19
C PRO A 178 27.60 -29.38 2.94
N LEU A 179 28.00 -30.65 3.08
CA LEU A 179 27.22 -31.64 3.83
C LEU A 179 27.26 -31.35 5.33
N GLU A 180 28.40 -30.91 5.83
CA GLU A 180 28.59 -30.52 7.22
C GLU A 180 27.83 -29.23 7.56
N ALA A 181 27.76 -28.28 6.63
CA ALA A 181 26.96 -27.07 6.77
C ALA A 181 25.47 -27.40 6.93
N VAL A 182 24.92 -28.28 6.09
CA VAL A 182 23.51 -28.71 6.17
C VAL A 182 23.26 -29.53 7.43
N ALA A 183 24.22 -30.37 7.83
CA ALA A 183 24.15 -31.09 9.09
C ALA A 183 24.10 -30.13 10.29
N TRP A 184 24.91 -29.07 10.27
CA TRP A 184 24.91 -28.02 11.30
C TRP A 184 23.60 -27.24 11.34
N LEU A 185 23.09 -26.77 10.19
CA LEU A 185 21.78 -26.10 10.10
C LEU A 185 20.68 -26.99 10.69
N SER A 186 20.69 -28.28 10.35
CA SER A 186 19.70 -29.24 10.83
C SER A 186 19.77 -29.52 12.33
N GLU A 187 20.98 -29.69 12.88
CA GLU A 187 21.17 -30.00 14.31
C GLU A 187 20.75 -28.81 15.19
N ARG A 188 20.87 -27.59 14.66
CA ARG A 188 20.52 -26.34 15.35
C ARG A 188 19.13 -25.79 15.00
N TYR A 189 18.41 -26.45 14.09
CA TYR A 189 17.06 -26.04 13.71
C TYR A 189 16.08 -26.33 14.85
N PRO A 190 15.16 -25.41 15.20
CA PRO A 190 14.24 -25.59 16.32
C PRO A 190 13.33 -26.83 16.14
N GLN A 191 13.26 -27.70 17.15
CA GLN A 191 12.48 -28.95 17.08
C GLN A 191 10.97 -28.78 17.29
N GLN A 192 10.52 -27.66 17.86
CA GLN A 192 9.10 -27.36 18.10
C GLN A 192 8.82 -25.89 17.79
N GLN A 193 8.09 -25.61 16.72
CA GLN A 193 7.47 -24.30 16.50
C GLN A 193 6.13 -24.32 17.25
N ARG A 194 6.03 -23.59 18.37
CA ARG A 194 4.74 -23.44 19.06
C ARG A 194 3.82 -22.59 18.20
N ALA A 195 2.51 -22.84 18.31
CA ALA A 195 1.53 -22.00 17.63
C ALA A 195 1.60 -20.59 18.21
N ALA A 196 1.64 -19.59 17.32
CA ALA A 196 1.59 -18.18 17.71
C ALA A 196 0.32 -17.90 18.54
N PRO A 197 0.37 -16.97 19.51
CA PRO A 197 -0.78 -16.64 20.34
C PRO A 197 -1.97 -16.14 19.51
N ASN A 198 -3.19 -16.55 19.90
CA ASN A 198 -4.44 -16.36 19.13
C ASN A 198 -4.97 -14.91 19.06
N ASN A 199 -4.34 -13.95 19.73
CA ASN A 199 -4.82 -12.57 19.76
C ASN A 199 -3.64 -11.60 19.83
N ILE A 200 -3.11 -11.22 18.67
CA ILE A 200 -2.02 -10.26 18.57
C ILE A 200 -2.61 -8.93 18.11
N ASP A 201 -2.38 -7.88 18.89
CA ASP A 201 -2.72 -6.51 18.49
C ASP A 201 -1.94 -6.16 17.21
N TYR A 202 -2.67 -5.73 16.17
CA TYR A 202 -2.08 -5.39 14.87
C TYR A 202 -1.01 -4.31 15.00
N PHE A 203 -1.27 -3.25 15.78
CA PHE A 203 -0.31 -2.15 15.90
C PHE A 203 0.90 -2.55 16.74
N ALA A 204 0.73 -3.39 17.76
CA ALA A 204 1.86 -3.99 18.48
C ALA A 204 2.71 -4.87 17.55
N THR A 205 2.07 -5.66 16.68
CA THR A 205 2.76 -6.50 15.68
C THR A 205 3.56 -5.66 14.70
N LEU A 206 2.92 -4.64 14.12
CA LEU A 206 3.57 -3.75 13.16
C LEU A 206 4.72 -2.95 13.81
N SER A 207 4.52 -2.47 15.04
CA SER A 207 5.55 -1.79 15.81
C SER A 207 6.74 -2.70 16.09
N SER A 208 6.50 -3.96 16.47
CA SER A 208 7.54 -4.97 16.69
C SER A 208 8.31 -5.29 15.40
N LEU A 209 7.60 -5.44 14.27
CA LEU A 209 8.19 -5.64 12.95
C LEU A 209 9.11 -4.49 12.53
N VAL A 210 8.69 -3.25 12.76
CA VAL A 210 9.50 -2.06 12.40
C VAL A 210 10.69 -1.89 13.35
N ALA A 211 10.53 -2.22 14.64
CA ALA A 211 11.60 -2.12 15.63
C ALA A 211 12.69 -3.19 15.46
N ASP A 212 12.33 -4.40 15.00
CA ASP A 212 13.25 -5.49 14.73
C ASP A 212 13.11 -6.01 13.30
N ILE A 213 13.48 -5.11 12.38
CA ILE A 213 13.24 -5.27 10.96
C ILE A 213 14.19 -6.28 10.30
N ASP A 214 15.32 -6.59 10.94
CA ASP A 214 16.27 -7.56 10.41
C ASP A 214 15.73 -8.99 10.44
N ARG A 215 14.77 -9.32 11.31
CA ARG A 215 14.14 -10.65 11.36
C ARG A 215 12.94 -10.82 10.41
N LEU A 216 12.73 -9.88 9.48
CA LEU A 216 11.53 -9.82 8.63
C LEU A 216 11.28 -11.10 7.82
N ASP A 217 12.30 -11.72 7.22
CA ASP A 217 12.14 -12.97 6.45
C ASP A 217 11.51 -14.07 7.30
N PHE A 218 11.96 -14.22 8.54
CA PHE A 218 11.52 -15.30 9.44
C PHE A 218 10.11 -15.05 9.99
N ARG A 219 9.75 -13.79 10.21
CA ARG A 219 8.38 -13.39 10.55
C ARG A 219 7.43 -13.61 9.38
N ALA A 220 7.85 -13.30 8.16
CA ALA A 220 7.06 -13.53 6.95
C ALA A 220 6.85 -15.04 6.70
N ILE A 221 7.90 -15.87 6.85
CA ILE A 221 7.77 -17.33 6.75
C ILE A 221 6.80 -17.87 7.80
N GLN A 222 6.86 -17.38 9.05
CA GLN A 222 5.92 -17.80 10.09
C GLN A 222 4.49 -17.35 9.75
N ALA A 223 4.31 -16.11 9.29
CA ALA A 223 3.00 -15.60 8.87
C ALA A 223 2.42 -16.41 7.70
N ALA A 224 3.24 -16.80 6.71
CA ALA A 224 2.81 -17.64 5.59
C ALA A 224 2.34 -19.04 6.06
N LYS A 225 3.00 -19.61 7.08
CA LYS A 225 2.59 -20.91 7.67
C LYS A 225 1.30 -20.84 8.46
N THR A 226 1.02 -19.71 9.11
CA THR A 226 -0.17 -19.52 9.94
C THR A 226 -1.33 -18.84 9.21
N ALA A 227 -1.09 -18.32 8.00
CA ALA A 227 -2.10 -17.67 7.18
C ALA A 227 -3.32 -18.57 6.96
N SER A 228 -4.50 -18.05 7.27
CA SER A 228 -5.75 -18.68 6.90
C SER A 228 -6.09 -18.39 5.44
N ILE A 229 -6.98 -19.20 4.84
CA ILE A 229 -7.50 -18.98 3.48
C ILE A 229 -8.07 -17.56 3.28
N ALA A 230 -8.49 -16.87 4.36
CA ALA A 230 -9.13 -15.57 4.29
C ALA A 230 -8.17 -14.36 4.25
N LEU A 231 -6.88 -14.52 4.57
CA LEU A 231 -5.89 -13.44 4.49
C LEU A 231 -4.94 -13.69 3.32
N PRO A 232 -4.58 -12.65 2.55
CA PRO A 232 -3.55 -12.79 1.52
C PRO A 232 -2.25 -13.23 2.18
N ALA A 233 -1.52 -14.11 1.50
CA ALA A 233 -0.18 -14.49 1.88
C ALA A 233 0.74 -13.24 1.90
N PRO A 234 1.85 -13.27 2.66
CA PRO A 234 2.65 -12.09 2.93
C PRO A 234 3.45 -11.61 1.70
N LEU A 235 2.78 -11.12 0.65
CA LEU A 235 3.40 -10.52 -0.53
C LEU A 235 4.32 -9.37 -0.11
N PRO A 236 5.58 -9.32 -0.58
CA PRO A 236 6.16 -10.09 -1.69
C PRO A 236 6.87 -11.40 -1.28
N PHE A 237 6.81 -11.79 -0.01
CA PHE A 237 7.52 -12.93 0.59
C PHE A 237 6.91 -14.31 0.28
N ASP A 238 5.89 -14.38 -0.58
CA ASP A 238 5.34 -15.67 -1.04
C ASP A 238 6.34 -16.47 -1.90
N GLU A 239 7.29 -15.76 -2.53
CA GLU A 239 8.41 -16.35 -3.28
C GLU A 239 9.73 -15.74 -2.78
N PRO A 240 10.17 -16.07 -1.54
CA PRO A 240 11.29 -15.38 -0.88
C PRO A 240 12.60 -15.56 -1.64
N GLN A 241 12.78 -16.69 -2.32
CA GLN A 241 13.93 -16.96 -3.18
C GLN A 241 14.05 -15.99 -4.38
N MET A 242 13.01 -15.24 -4.69
CA MET A 242 13.00 -14.25 -5.77
C MET A 242 13.16 -12.81 -5.26
N LEU A 243 13.26 -12.60 -3.94
CA LEU A 243 13.51 -11.27 -3.38
C LEU A 243 14.97 -10.86 -3.58
N PRO A 244 15.25 -9.56 -3.81
CA PRO A 244 16.62 -9.09 -3.95
C PRO A 244 17.43 -9.37 -2.69
N LYS A 245 18.74 -9.49 -2.85
CA LYS A 245 19.66 -9.69 -1.71
C LYS A 245 19.58 -8.51 -0.74
N LEU A 246 19.78 -8.75 0.54
CA LEU A 246 19.89 -7.69 1.53
C LEU A 246 21.11 -6.83 1.23
N ARG A 247 20.84 -5.55 0.93
CA ARG A 247 21.82 -4.51 0.61
C ARG A 247 21.34 -3.21 1.22
N PHE A 248 22.22 -2.57 1.97
CA PHE A 248 21.94 -1.35 2.72
C PHE A 248 22.67 -0.12 2.16
N ALA A 249 23.26 -0.26 0.96
CA ALA A 249 23.99 0.83 0.33
C ALA A 249 23.01 1.78 -0.37
N GLU A 250 23.13 3.07 -0.08
CA GLU A 250 22.41 4.12 -0.80
C GLU A 250 22.69 4.06 -2.32
N PRO A 251 21.67 4.30 -3.16
CA PRO A 251 21.86 4.39 -4.59
C PRO A 251 22.91 5.46 -4.95
N ARG A 252 23.74 5.16 -5.96
CA ARG A 252 24.82 6.07 -6.41
C ARG A 252 24.30 7.42 -6.92
N ARG A 253 23.03 7.49 -7.32
CA ARG A 253 22.35 8.70 -7.78
C ARG A 253 21.13 8.93 -6.91
N ARG A 254 20.78 10.19 -6.68
CA ARG A 254 19.50 10.54 -6.05
C ARG A 254 18.37 9.98 -6.91
N SER A 255 17.47 9.25 -6.28
CA SER A 255 16.41 8.54 -6.98
C SER A 255 15.14 8.51 -6.14
N ALA A 256 14.00 8.66 -6.82
CA ALA A 256 12.69 8.74 -6.18
C ALA A 256 11.65 7.94 -6.95
N LEU A 257 10.90 7.12 -6.25
CA LEU A 257 9.76 6.41 -6.77
C LEU A 257 8.48 7.09 -6.28
N LEU A 258 7.60 7.50 -7.21
CA LEU A 258 6.31 8.12 -6.90
C LEU A 258 5.21 7.10 -7.20
N LEU A 259 4.64 6.51 -6.15
CA LEU A 259 3.76 5.33 -6.22
C LEU A 259 2.28 5.70 -6.03
N HIS A 260 1.43 5.16 -6.89
CA HIS A 260 -0.01 5.42 -7.03
C HIS A 260 -0.33 6.73 -7.73
N ASN A 261 -1.61 6.87 -8.07
CA ASN A 261 -2.10 8.04 -8.80
C ASN A 261 -2.36 9.23 -7.87
N ASN A 262 -1.55 10.27 -8.00
CA ASN A 262 -1.72 11.56 -7.33
C ASN A 262 -2.06 12.68 -8.31
N TYR A 263 -3.21 12.57 -8.99
CA TYR A 263 -3.60 13.54 -10.02
C TYR A 263 -2.47 13.69 -11.05
N TYR A 264 -2.13 14.92 -11.44
CA TYR A 264 -0.96 15.26 -12.25
C TYR A 264 0.26 15.67 -11.41
N HIS A 265 0.12 15.71 -10.08
CA HIS A 265 1.14 16.26 -9.18
C HIS A 265 2.42 15.44 -9.18
N PHE A 266 2.32 14.11 -9.17
CA PHE A 266 3.49 13.23 -9.24
C PHE A 266 4.20 13.32 -10.60
N ASN A 267 3.48 13.49 -11.71
CA ASN A 267 4.10 13.72 -13.02
C ASN A 267 4.91 15.01 -13.05
N CYS A 268 4.32 16.10 -12.55
CA CYS A 268 4.98 17.39 -12.49
C CYS A 268 6.19 17.34 -11.53
N LEU A 269 6.05 16.71 -10.36
CA LEU A 269 7.15 16.55 -9.40
C LEU A 269 8.28 15.71 -10.00
N SER A 270 7.95 14.59 -10.66
CA SER A 270 8.94 13.73 -11.32
C SER A 270 9.70 14.48 -12.41
N ALA A 271 9.01 15.28 -13.22
CA ALA A 271 9.63 16.13 -14.23
C ALA A 271 10.60 17.15 -13.59
N GLY A 272 10.16 17.88 -12.56
CA GLY A 272 11.02 18.82 -11.84
C GLY A 272 12.24 18.15 -11.19
N LEU A 273 12.08 16.97 -10.58
CA LEU A 273 13.19 16.21 -10.02
C LEU A 273 14.20 15.77 -11.09
N ARG A 274 13.73 15.34 -12.27
CA ARG A 274 14.60 14.96 -13.40
C ARG A 274 15.39 16.14 -13.96
N GLU A 275 14.78 17.32 -14.06
CA GLU A 275 15.46 18.57 -14.44
C GLU A 275 16.60 18.88 -13.46
N ARG A 276 16.45 18.48 -12.19
CA ARG A 276 17.46 18.60 -11.13
C ARG A 276 18.43 17.40 -11.03
N GLY A 277 18.36 16.45 -11.97
CA GLY A 277 19.30 15.32 -12.08
C GLY A 277 18.94 14.06 -11.27
N TRP A 278 17.73 13.96 -10.72
CA TRP A 278 17.26 12.76 -10.05
C TRP A 278 16.83 11.66 -11.04
N ASP A 279 17.05 10.40 -10.69
CA ASP A 279 16.33 9.25 -11.28
C ASP A 279 14.95 9.11 -10.62
N ALA A 280 13.98 9.91 -11.10
CA ALA A 280 12.61 9.87 -10.60
C ALA A 280 11.70 9.07 -11.55
N VAL A 281 10.76 8.27 -11.00
CA VAL A 281 9.79 7.47 -11.78
C VAL A 281 8.41 7.51 -11.12
N THR A 282 7.37 7.68 -11.93
CA THR A 282 5.96 7.56 -11.52
C THR A 282 5.41 6.18 -11.86
N VAL A 283 4.72 5.56 -10.90
CA VAL A 283 4.15 4.21 -11.01
C VAL A 283 2.70 4.20 -10.58
N SER A 284 1.83 3.59 -11.39
CA SER A 284 0.41 3.49 -11.08
C SER A 284 -0.15 2.08 -11.34
N LEU A 285 -1.07 1.66 -10.48
CA LEU A 285 -1.89 0.45 -10.65
C LEU A 285 -3.32 0.79 -11.10
N GLU A 286 -3.61 2.07 -11.33
CA GLU A 286 -4.95 2.54 -11.66
C GLU A 286 -5.45 1.94 -12.98
N SER A 287 -6.67 1.39 -12.96
CA SER A 287 -7.32 0.91 -14.17
C SER A 287 -7.55 2.05 -15.16
N PRO A 288 -7.30 1.85 -16.47
CA PRO A 288 -7.67 2.80 -17.53
C PRO A 288 -9.16 3.14 -17.56
N ASP A 289 -10.03 2.30 -16.98
CA ASP A 289 -11.47 2.52 -16.91
C ASP A 289 -11.93 3.17 -15.60
N SER A 290 -10.99 3.50 -14.70
CA SER A 290 -11.32 4.11 -13.42
C SER A 290 -11.82 5.54 -13.56
N ALA A 291 -12.80 5.91 -12.72
CA ALA A 291 -13.26 7.29 -12.60
C ALA A 291 -12.13 8.26 -12.19
N GLN A 292 -11.03 7.77 -11.59
CA GLN A 292 -9.88 8.61 -11.21
C GLN A 292 -9.02 9.02 -12.41
N GLN A 293 -9.16 8.37 -13.57
CA GLN A 293 -8.40 8.70 -14.79
C GLN A 293 -8.62 10.15 -15.25
N GLN A 294 -9.77 10.75 -14.92
CA GLN A 294 -10.05 12.15 -15.26
C GLN A 294 -9.05 13.12 -14.59
N PHE A 295 -8.42 12.74 -13.48
CA PHE A 295 -7.45 13.58 -12.75
C PHE A 295 -6.01 13.36 -13.20
N PHE A 296 -5.78 12.40 -14.10
CA PHE A 296 -4.47 11.85 -14.39
C PHE A 296 -3.86 12.44 -15.65
N HIS A 297 -2.54 12.66 -15.62
CA HIS A 297 -1.76 13.12 -16.77
C HIS A 297 -0.79 12.02 -17.28
N GLY A 298 -1.02 10.77 -16.88
CA GLY A 298 -0.24 9.59 -17.28
C GLY A 298 0.75 9.13 -16.21
N GLN A 299 1.60 8.18 -16.55
CA GLN A 299 2.64 7.59 -15.71
C GLN A 299 3.79 7.08 -16.57
N ASP A 300 4.96 6.89 -15.96
CA ASP A 300 6.08 6.24 -16.63
C ASP A 300 5.91 4.72 -16.67
N VAL A 301 5.38 4.14 -15.58
CA VAL A 301 5.15 2.69 -15.47
C VAL A 301 3.71 2.43 -15.02
N SER A 302 2.94 1.76 -15.87
CA SER A 302 1.67 1.16 -15.47
C SER A 302 1.90 -0.27 -15.02
N LEU A 303 1.53 -0.60 -13.79
CA LEU A 303 1.53 -1.97 -13.26
C LEU A 303 0.16 -2.64 -13.40
N PHE A 304 -0.89 -1.90 -13.79
CA PHE A 304 -2.21 -2.46 -14.03
C PHE A 304 -2.16 -3.61 -15.06
N ASP A 305 -2.97 -4.63 -14.79
CA ASP A 305 -3.37 -5.67 -15.72
C ASP A 305 -4.82 -6.07 -15.39
N SER A 306 -5.62 -6.36 -16.42
CA SER A 306 -7.00 -6.83 -16.22
C SER A 306 -7.08 -8.24 -15.62
N ASP A 307 -6.02 -9.05 -15.76
CA ASP A 307 -5.86 -10.31 -15.03
C ASP A 307 -5.16 -10.05 -13.69
N PRO A 308 -5.84 -10.23 -12.54
CA PRO A 308 -5.23 -10.00 -11.22
C PRO A 308 -3.97 -10.82 -11.00
N ALA A 309 -3.91 -12.06 -11.52
CA ALA A 309 -2.72 -12.89 -11.38
C ALA A 309 -1.53 -12.34 -12.19
N ALA A 310 -1.80 -11.79 -13.38
CA ALA A 310 -0.78 -11.09 -14.17
C ALA A 310 -0.33 -9.80 -13.51
N MET A 311 -1.26 -9.03 -12.94
CA MET A 311 -0.97 -7.81 -12.20
C MET A 311 -0.04 -8.10 -11.02
N VAL A 312 -0.34 -9.11 -10.19
CA VAL A 312 0.53 -9.53 -9.08
C VAL A 312 1.93 -9.91 -9.55
N ARG A 313 2.04 -10.70 -10.63
CA ARG A 313 3.35 -11.08 -11.19
C ARG A 313 4.15 -9.87 -11.64
N LYS A 314 3.52 -8.97 -12.41
CA LYS A 314 4.14 -7.74 -12.91
C LYS A 314 4.57 -6.80 -11.77
N THR A 315 3.71 -6.63 -10.77
CA THR A 315 4.01 -5.85 -9.57
C THR A 315 5.18 -6.44 -8.80
N ARG A 316 5.23 -7.77 -8.65
CA ARG A 316 6.34 -8.45 -7.98
C ARG A 316 7.65 -8.26 -8.73
N ASP A 317 7.65 -8.46 -10.04
CA ASP A 317 8.83 -8.27 -10.88
C ASP A 317 9.36 -6.84 -10.79
N PHE A 318 8.45 -5.85 -10.79
CA PHE A 318 8.84 -4.46 -10.57
C PHE A 318 9.39 -4.21 -9.16
N PHE A 319 8.68 -4.65 -8.12
CA PHE A 319 9.07 -4.47 -6.72
C PHE A 319 10.48 -4.98 -6.44
N ARG A 320 10.87 -6.13 -7.01
CA ARG A 320 12.23 -6.70 -6.85
C ARG A 320 13.35 -5.74 -7.24
N THR A 321 13.08 -4.84 -8.18
CA THR A 321 14.08 -3.84 -8.64
C THR A 321 14.13 -2.59 -7.77
N VAL A 322 13.11 -2.37 -6.93
CA VAL A 322 12.94 -1.12 -6.19
C VAL A 322 14.06 -0.92 -5.16
N PRO A 323 14.37 -1.90 -4.27
CA PRO A 323 15.43 -1.77 -3.28
C PRO A 323 16.81 -1.42 -3.83
N GLU A 324 17.12 -1.84 -5.06
CA GLU A 324 18.44 -1.61 -5.66
C GLU A 324 18.54 -0.28 -6.42
N ARG A 325 17.41 0.33 -6.77
CA ARG A 325 17.34 1.50 -7.64
C ARG A 325 17.00 2.79 -6.90
N PHE A 326 16.05 2.72 -5.97
CA PHE A 326 15.44 3.93 -5.39
C PHE A 326 15.91 4.17 -3.96
N GLY A 327 16.26 5.41 -3.65
CA GLY A 327 16.63 5.85 -2.30
C GLY A 327 15.47 6.52 -1.55
N ALA A 328 14.42 6.90 -2.28
CA ALA A 328 13.20 7.45 -1.74
C ALA A 328 11.97 6.85 -2.44
N LEU A 329 10.91 6.62 -1.67
CA LEU A 329 9.56 6.32 -2.12
C LEU A 329 8.62 7.39 -1.57
N HIS A 330 7.76 7.93 -2.42
CA HIS A 330 6.64 8.74 -1.97
C HIS A 330 5.35 8.16 -2.55
N PHE A 331 4.33 7.96 -1.73
CA PHE A 331 3.08 7.35 -2.17
C PHE A 331 1.85 8.15 -1.74
N CYS A 332 0.72 7.90 -2.39
CA CYS A 332 -0.57 8.48 -2.03
C CYS A 332 -1.69 7.43 -2.05
N GLY A 333 -2.82 7.76 -1.42
CA GLY A 333 -4.00 6.90 -1.41
C GLY A 333 -4.22 6.22 -0.05
N GLN A 334 -5.40 6.41 0.52
CA GLN A 334 -5.75 5.86 1.84
C GLN A 334 -5.82 4.34 1.79
N GLY A 335 -5.13 3.69 2.72
CA GLY A 335 -5.06 2.23 2.76
C GLY A 335 -4.14 1.60 1.72
N TYR A 336 -3.39 2.40 0.95
CA TYR A 336 -2.43 1.94 -0.05
C TYR A 336 -0.94 2.05 0.37
N PRO A 337 -0.51 1.74 1.62
CA PRO A 337 0.92 1.66 1.91
C PRO A 337 1.46 0.33 1.35
N THR A 338 1.27 0.09 0.05
CA THR A 338 1.61 -1.17 -0.62
C THR A 338 1.63 -0.98 -2.14
N PHE A 339 2.44 -1.80 -2.83
CA PHE A 339 2.41 -2.02 -4.27
C PHE A 339 1.31 -3.02 -4.68
N PHE A 340 0.85 -3.87 -3.77
CA PHE A 340 -0.04 -4.99 -4.06
C PHE A 340 -1.48 -4.64 -3.68
N SER A 341 -2.37 -4.56 -4.68
CA SER A 341 -3.78 -4.20 -4.47
C SER A 341 -4.53 -5.12 -3.50
N GLU A 342 -4.06 -6.37 -3.37
CA GLU A 342 -4.59 -7.39 -2.47
C GLU A 342 -4.34 -7.05 -0.99
N LEU A 343 -3.35 -6.20 -0.71
CA LEU A 343 -2.97 -5.79 0.64
C LEU A 343 -3.61 -4.46 1.07
N VAL A 344 -4.46 -3.86 0.22
CA VAL A 344 -5.08 -2.56 0.47
C VAL A 344 -6.11 -2.67 1.59
N GLU A 345 -5.97 -1.81 2.61
CA GLU A 345 -6.84 -1.82 3.78
C GLU A 345 -7.03 -0.42 4.37
N ASN A 346 -8.26 0.06 4.37
CA ASN A 346 -8.64 1.37 4.94
C ASN A 346 -9.88 1.23 5.86
N ASN A 347 -9.68 0.73 7.07
CA ASN A 347 -10.74 0.55 8.06
C ASN A 347 -10.22 0.84 9.49
N GLU A 348 -11.12 0.83 10.48
CA GLU A 348 -10.82 1.15 11.90
C GLU A 348 -10.04 0.07 12.66
N ASN A 349 -9.99 -1.17 12.15
CA ASN A 349 -9.34 -2.30 12.76
C ASN A 349 -8.48 -3.07 11.75
N PRO A 350 -7.37 -2.46 11.28
CA PRO A 350 -6.53 -3.06 10.27
C PRO A 350 -5.93 -4.39 10.73
N ARG A 351 -5.74 -5.31 9.78
CA ARG A 351 -5.18 -6.66 10.01
C ARG A 351 -4.07 -7.02 9.04
N ILE A 352 -3.93 -6.30 7.93
CA ILE A 352 -2.99 -6.63 6.87
C ILE A 352 -1.69 -5.85 7.07
N VAL A 353 -0.60 -6.60 7.27
CA VAL A 353 0.76 -6.06 7.34
C VAL A 353 1.23 -5.69 5.93
N PRO A 354 1.69 -4.45 5.69
CA PRO A 354 2.27 -4.05 4.42
C PRO A 354 3.74 -4.50 4.33
N TRP A 355 3.94 -5.79 4.09
CA TRP A 355 5.26 -6.43 4.12
C TRP A 355 6.26 -5.83 3.15
N ASP A 356 5.78 -5.38 1.98
CA ASP A 356 6.57 -4.67 0.99
C ASP A 356 7.14 -3.35 1.53
N LEU A 357 6.34 -2.51 2.18
CA LEU A 357 6.83 -1.24 2.73
C LEU A 357 7.79 -1.46 3.89
N VAL A 358 7.55 -2.47 4.73
CA VAL A 358 8.49 -2.86 5.78
C VAL A 358 9.80 -3.35 5.17
N GLU A 359 9.76 -4.13 4.08
CA GLU A 359 10.96 -4.54 3.35
C GLU A 359 11.72 -3.34 2.76
N LEU A 360 11.04 -2.34 2.20
CA LEU A 360 11.69 -1.12 1.73
C LEU A 360 12.37 -0.33 2.86
N ARG A 361 11.74 -0.26 4.05
CA ARG A 361 12.38 0.31 5.24
C ARG A 361 13.64 -0.45 5.63
N ARG A 362 13.62 -1.79 5.56
CA ARG A 362 14.78 -2.63 5.84
C ARG A 362 15.96 -2.29 4.93
N HIS A 363 15.68 -1.92 3.69
CA HIS A 363 16.66 -1.46 2.71
C HIS A 363 17.08 0.01 2.87
N GLY A 364 16.58 0.72 3.90
CA GLY A 364 16.94 2.12 4.16
C GLY A 364 16.27 3.13 3.23
N ILE A 365 15.23 2.72 2.48
CA ILE A 365 14.51 3.65 1.61
C ILE A 365 13.74 4.66 2.46
N THR A 366 13.88 5.94 2.14
CA THR A 366 13.10 7.01 2.76
C THR A 366 11.65 6.95 2.24
N ILE A 367 10.68 6.77 3.13
CA ILE A 367 9.26 6.62 2.77
C ILE A 367 8.47 7.87 3.16
N GLY A 368 7.86 8.51 2.18
CA GLY A 368 6.96 9.65 2.35
C GLY A 368 5.51 9.35 1.95
N TYR A 369 4.58 10.07 2.57
CA TYR A 369 3.16 10.00 2.24
C TYR A 369 2.54 11.38 2.00
N MET A 370 1.58 11.46 1.09
CA MET A 370 0.75 12.64 0.87
C MET A 370 -0.74 12.32 1.09
N PRO A 371 -1.38 12.89 2.14
CA PRO A 371 -2.82 12.86 2.31
C PRO A 371 -3.59 13.68 1.27
N SER A 372 -4.73 13.15 0.85
CA SER A 372 -5.68 13.84 -0.04
C SER A 372 -6.92 14.31 0.71
N GLY A 373 -6.80 15.45 1.40
CA GLY A 373 -7.91 16.14 2.07
C GLY A 373 -8.28 15.58 3.44
N CYS A 374 -9.36 16.09 4.03
CA CYS A 374 -9.68 15.87 5.44
C CYS A 374 -9.96 14.40 5.82
N LEU A 375 -10.47 13.58 4.90
CA LEU A 375 -10.73 12.15 5.17
C LEU A 375 -9.45 11.35 5.43
N ASP A 376 -8.29 11.92 5.09
CA ASP A 376 -7.01 11.24 5.01
C ASP A 376 -6.20 11.42 6.29
N GLY A 377 -6.72 10.88 7.39
CA GLY A 377 -6.11 11.01 8.71
C GLY A 377 -6.60 12.21 9.54
N GLY A 378 -7.53 13.01 9.02
CA GLY A 378 -8.22 14.02 9.83
C GLY A 378 -9.38 13.36 10.54
N LEU A 379 -9.47 13.49 11.86
CA LEU A 379 -10.65 13.07 12.61
C LEU A 379 -11.81 13.98 12.22
N GLN A 380 -13.00 13.39 12.04
CA GLN A 380 -14.20 14.16 11.72
C GLN A 380 -14.50 15.16 12.84
N SER A 381 -14.29 14.76 14.10
CA SER A 381 -14.44 15.61 15.28
C SER A 381 -13.46 16.79 15.26
N SER A 382 -12.16 16.54 15.09
CA SER A 382 -11.12 17.58 14.99
C SER A 382 -11.39 18.57 13.85
N ILE A 383 -11.70 18.05 12.65
CA ILE A 383 -12.02 18.89 11.49
C ILE A 383 -13.25 19.75 11.79
N ARG A 384 -14.31 19.17 12.36
CA ARG A 384 -15.54 19.91 12.70
C ARG A 384 -15.26 21.06 13.65
N GLU A 385 -14.43 20.85 14.66
CA GLU A 385 -14.07 21.87 15.65
C GLU A 385 -13.23 22.98 15.01
N GLN A 386 -12.14 22.62 14.32
CA GLN A 386 -11.19 23.58 13.76
C GLN A 386 -11.76 24.44 12.62
N THR A 387 -12.78 23.95 11.93
CA THR A 387 -13.33 24.62 10.72
C THR A 387 -14.67 25.30 10.95
N ASP A 388 -15.10 25.45 12.20
CA ASP A 388 -16.40 26.02 12.56
C ASP A 388 -17.57 25.26 11.90
N GLY A 389 -17.52 23.93 12.00
CA GLY A 389 -18.62 23.06 11.58
C GLY A 389 -18.68 22.74 10.09
N LEU A 390 -17.57 22.79 9.33
CA LEU A 390 -17.50 22.40 7.91
C LEU A 390 -18.24 21.11 7.59
N CYS A 391 -18.13 20.12 8.47
CA CYS A 391 -18.75 18.80 8.31
C CYS A 391 -20.26 18.90 8.03
N ARG A 392 -20.97 19.92 8.53
CA ARG A 392 -22.40 20.15 8.26
C ARG A 392 -22.71 20.39 6.77
N ARG A 393 -21.73 20.88 6.01
CA ARG A 393 -21.82 21.06 4.54
C ARG A 393 -21.31 19.85 3.77
N CYS A 394 -20.75 18.85 4.44
CA CYS A 394 -20.20 17.65 3.81
C CYS A 394 -21.28 16.58 3.67
N VAL A 395 -21.29 15.89 2.53
CA VAL A 395 -22.16 14.73 2.27
C VAL A 395 -21.80 13.51 3.13
N TRP A 396 -20.60 13.48 3.72
CA TRP A 396 -20.08 12.36 4.51
C TRP A 396 -20.25 12.50 6.02
N GLU A 397 -20.81 13.61 6.52
CA GLU A 397 -20.97 13.84 7.96
C GLU A 397 -21.65 12.66 8.67
N LEU A 398 -22.70 12.13 8.04
CA LEU A 398 -23.56 11.09 8.61
C LEU A 398 -23.25 9.70 8.02
N ARG A 399 -22.05 9.52 7.47
CA ARG A 399 -21.61 8.27 6.82
C ARG A 399 -20.40 7.71 7.56
N PRO A 400 -20.59 7.03 8.71
CA PRO A 400 -19.48 6.48 9.48
C PRO A 400 -18.69 5.42 8.71
N ASP A 401 -19.29 4.78 7.70
CA ASP A 401 -18.61 3.90 6.76
C ASP A 401 -17.61 4.64 5.85
N VAL A 402 -17.79 5.95 5.66
CA VAL A 402 -16.94 6.81 4.82
C VAL A 402 -16.12 7.83 5.61
N CYS A 403 -16.56 8.29 6.77
CA CYS A 403 -15.88 9.31 7.58
C CYS A 403 -16.13 9.03 9.06
N ASN A 404 -15.12 8.51 9.75
CA ASN A 404 -15.17 8.29 11.19
C ASN A 404 -13.77 8.43 11.81
N ASP A 405 -13.75 8.78 13.09
CA ASP A 405 -12.51 9.06 13.82
C ASP A 405 -11.63 7.82 13.98
N ALA A 406 -12.23 6.65 14.25
CA ALA A 406 -11.48 5.42 14.51
C ALA A 406 -10.64 4.99 13.28
N ARG A 407 -11.21 5.08 12.08
CA ARG A 407 -10.52 4.80 10.82
C ARG A 407 -9.40 5.81 10.55
N SER A 408 -9.67 7.10 10.68
CA SER A 408 -8.64 8.14 10.50
C SER A 408 -7.48 7.98 11.50
N LEU A 409 -7.78 7.63 12.75
CA LEU A 409 -6.78 7.37 13.77
C LEU A 409 -5.95 6.12 13.47
N ALA A 410 -6.59 5.03 13.04
CA ALA A 410 -5.90 3.83 12.60
C ALA A 410 -4.96 4.11 11.42
N TRP A 411 -5.39 4.94 10.46
CA TRP A 411 -4.56 5.37 9.34
C TRP A 411 -3.35 6.19 9.79
N ASN A 412 -3.53 7.18 10.66
CA ASN A 412 -2.43 7.98 11.22
C ASN A 412 -1.40 7.11 11.95
N ARG A 413 -1.85 6.14 12.76
CA ARG A 413 -0.96 5.20 13.45
C ARG A 413 -0.15 4.36 12.46
N LYS A 414 -0.78 3.89 11.37
CA LYS A 414 -0.10 3.12 10.31
C LYS A 414 0.97 3.99 9.61
N LEU A 415 0.64 5.23 9.25
CA LEU A 415 1.58 6.19 8.66
C LEU A 415 2.75 6.52 9.61
N ALA A 416 2.50 6.72 10.90
CA ALA A 416 3.54 7.04 11.88
C ALA A 416 4.60 5.95 12.03
N LEU A 417 4.20 4.68 11.89
CA LEU A 417 5.08 3.51 11.94
C LEU A 417 5.85 3.30 10.62
N LEU A 418 5.22 3.55 9.47
CA LEU A 418 5.77 3.19 8.17
C LEU A 418 6.52 4.33 7.46
N CYS A 419 6.09 5.57 7.67
CA CYS A 419 6.63 6.73 6.95
C CYS A 419 7.69 7.44 7.78
N ASP A 420 8.70 7.95 7.08
CA ASP A 420 9.69 8.88 7.63
C ASP A 420 9.15 10.31 7.59
N TRP A 421 8.24 10.62 6.67
CA TRP A 421 7.56 11.91 6.61
C TRP A 421 6.16 11.87 5.99
N VAL A 422 5.34 12.87 6.32
CA VAL A 422 3.99 13.07 5.78
C VAL A 422 3.82 14.53 5.35
N GLY A 423 3.51 14.79 4.08
CA GLY A 423 3.26 16.14 3.55
C GLY A 423 1.76 16.50 3.61
N LEU A 424 1.35 17.45 4.44
CA LEU A 424 -0.06 17.87 4.53
C LEU A 424 -0.52 18.75 3.36
N GLU A 425 0.40 19.25 2.53
CA GLU A 425 0.06 19.93 1.26
C GLU A 425 -0.95 21.07 1.42
N CYS A 426 -0.72 21.90 2.45
CA CYS A 426 -1.58 22.98 2.88
C CYS A 426 -2.96 22.58 3.45
N ASP A 427 -3.25 21.31 3.74
CA ASP A 427 -4.52 20.91 4.34
C ASP A 427 -4.63 21.36 5.82
N HIS A 428 -5.77 21.07 6.46
CA HIS A 428 -5.97 21.32 7.88
C HIS A 428 -5.04 20.44 8.74
N ALA A 429 -4.15 21.10 9.48
CA ALA A 429 -3.32 20.50 10.52
C ALA A 429 -4.13 20.39 11.82
N THR A 430 -4.91 19.32 11.94
CA THR A 430 -5.63 18.92 13.15
C THR A 430 -4.67 18.32 14.19
N PRO A 431 -5.04 18.25 15.49
CA PRO A 431 -4.13 17.83 16.55
C PRO A 431 -3.41 16.50 16.27
N GLU A 432 -4.13 15.51 15.73
CA GLU A 432 -3.61 14.19 15.39
C GLU A 432 -2.69 14.15 14.16
N ARG A 433 -2.67 15.22 13.35
CA ARG A 433 -1.80 15.39 12.17
C ARG A 433 -0.57 16.26 12.48
N VAL A 434 -0.50 16.86 13.67
CA VAL A 434 0.67 17.64 14.11
C VAL A 434 1.74 16.69 14.65
N GLY A 435 2.96 16.76 14.09
CA GLY A 435 4.05 15.90 14.51
C GLY A 435 5.37 16.25 13.85
N HIS A 436 6.48 15.74 14.40
CA HIS A 436 7.85 16.00 13.92
C HIS A 436 8.14 15.40 12.53
N LYS A 437 7.31 14.44 12.08
CA LYS A 437 7.37 13.85 10.73
C LYS A 437 6.53 14.60 9.70
N THR A 438 5.80 15.64 10.11
CA THR A 438 4.84 16.34 9.26
C THR A 438 5.47 17.57 8.60
N VAL A 439 5.26 17.75 7.30
CA VAL A 439 5.57 18.97 6.55
C VAL A 439 4.27 19.63 6.13
N TYR A 440 4.06 20.92 6.45
CA TYR A 440 2.73 21.54 6.39
C TYR A 440 2.40 22.20 5.05
N GLY A 441 3.38 22.86 4.45
CA GLY A 441 3.23 23.54 3.16
C GLY A 441 3.35 22.58 1.97
N PRO A 442 3.36 23.13 0.75
CA PRO A 442 3.34 22.32 -0.46
C PRO A 442 4.74 21.80 -0.81
N VAL A 443 4.86 20.48 -0.90
CA VAL A 443 6.07 19.80 -1.36
C VAL A 443 5.76 18.99 -2.62
N VAL A 444 4.60 18.36 -2.67
CA VAL A 444 4.25 17.39 -3.73
C VAL A 444 3.11 17.88 -4.61
N THR A 445 2.27 18.80 -4.14
CA THR A 445 1.17 19.40 -4.94
C THR A 445 1.68 20.44 -5.95
N THR A 446 2.40 19.93 -6.95
CA THR A 446 3.11 20.72 -7.96
C THR A 446 2.28 20.91 -9.24
N LEU A 447 2.63 21.95 -10.00
CA LEU A 447 2.09 22.25 -11.33
C LEU A 447 3.23 22.57 -12.30
N ASP A 448 3.07 22.15 -13.56
CA ASP A 448 3.93 22.56 -14.67
C ASP A 448 3.57 23.99 -15.10
N PRO A 449 4.48 24.97 -14.94
CA PRO A 449 4.23 26.37 -15.32
C PRO A 449 4.01 26.59 -16.83
N ASN A 450 4.45 25.66 -17.69
CA ASN A 450 4.31 25.72 -19.14
C ASN A 450 2.96 25.16 -19.61
N LEU A 451 2.44 24.15 -18.91
CA LEU A 451 1.09 23.61 -19.16
C LEU A 451 0.00 24.57 -18.68
N TRP A 452 0.21 25.24 -17.55
CA TRP A 452 -0.68 26.28 -17.03
C TRP A 452 -0.08 27.68 -17.22
N ARG A 453 0.24 28.03 -18.47
CA ARG A 453 0.67 29.39 -18.84
C ARG A 453 -0.53 30.29 -19.22
N PRO A 454 -0.52 31.59 -18.88
CA PRO A 454 -1.65 32.50 -19.16
C PRO A 454 -1.98 32.67 -20.65
N ASP A 455 -1.02 32.42 -21.53
CA ASP A 455 -1.06 32.59 -22.98
C ASP A 455 -1.17 31.26 -23.73
N LEU A 456 -1.73 30.22 -23.10
CA LEU A 456 -1.87 28.91 -23.74
C LEU A 456 -2.86 28.95 -24.91
N ASP A 457 -2.55 28.17 -25.96
CA ASP A 457 -3.43 28.02 -27.10
C ASP A 457 -4.68 27.21 -26.73
N ILE A 458 -5.85 27.71 -27.12
CA ILE A 458 -7.15 27.09 -26.80
C ILE A 458 -7.65 26.32 -28.03
N PRO A 459 -7.90 25.00 -27.92
CA PRO A 459 -8.53 24.21 -28.97
C PRO A 459 -9.89 24.78 -29.38
N ASP A 460 -10.24 24.68 -30.66
CA ASP A 460 -11.46 25.29 -31.20
C ASP A 460 -12.74 24.76 -30.54
N ASP A 461 -12.77 23.48 -30.17
CA ASP A 461 -13.89 22.85 -29.45
C ASP A 461 -14.01 23.27 -27.98
N MET A 462 -13.00 23.98 -27.46
CA MET A 462 -12.96 24.51 -26.09
C MET A 462 -13.11 26.03 -26.04
N ARG A 463 -13.23 26.72 -27.20
CA ARG A 463 -13.41 28.16 -27.24
C ARG A 463 -14.79 28.55 -26.72
N VAL A 464 -14.82 29.51 -25.81
CA VAL A 464 -16.06 30.07 -25.27
C VAL A 464 -16.36 31.37 -26.01
N GLU A 465 -17.44 31.39 -26.78
CA GLU A 465 -17.94 32.62 -27.41
C GLU A 465 -18.26 33.66 -26.34
N ARG A 466 -17.78 34.90 -26.50
CA ARG A 466 -18.01 36.00 -25.55
C ARG A 466 -18.87 37.10 -26.16
N GLY A 467 -19.84 37.58 -25.38
CA GLY A 467 -20.52 38.84 -25.67
C GLY A 467 -19.63 40.07 -25.40
N PRO A 468 -19.94 41.24 -25.99
CA PRO A 468 -19.22 42.48 -25.69
C PRO A 468 -19.23 42.81 -24.20
N GLY A 469 -18.05 42.95 -23.59
CA GLY A 469 -17.91 43.28 -22.17
C GLY A 469 -18.32 42.17 -21.20
N GLU A 470 -18.64 40.96 -21.69
CA GLU A 470 -19.04 39.84 -20.86
C GLU A 470 -17.89 39.36 -19.96
N ILE A 471 -18.15 39.22 -18.66
CA ILE A 471 -17.24 38.71 -17.65
C ILE A 471 -17.56 37.25 -17.37
N LEU A 472 -16.59 36.38 -17.61
CA LEU A 472 -16.71 34.95 -17.40
C LEU A 472 -16.22 34.55 -16.01
N ILE A 473 -17.12 33.95 -15.25
CA ILE A 473 -16.86 33.40 -13.91
C ILE A 473 -16.77 31.90 -14.05
N TYR A 474 -15.68 31.28 -13.60
CA TYR A 474 -15.48 29.83 -13.68
C TYR A 474 -15.60 29.17 -12.32
N HIS A 475 -16.31 28.04 -12.27
CA HIS A 475 -16.35 27.14 -11.12
C HIS A 475 -16.40 25.69 -11.59
N ALA A 476 -15.67 24.81 -10.92
CA ALA A 476 -15.70 23.39 -11.28
C ALA A 476 -15.63 22.40 -10.13
N VAL A 477 -16.22 21.22 -10.38
CA VAL A 477 -16.29 20.12 -9.43
C VAL A 477 -16.04 18.79 -10.12
N GLY A 478 -14.94 18.12 -9.79
CA GLY A 478 -14.76 16.70 -10.12
C GLY A 478 -15.51 15.81 -9.14
N ASN A 479 -15.97 14.66 -9.61
CA ASN A 479 -16.84 13.72 -8.90
C ASN A 479 -18.10 14.41 -8.34
N TYR A 480 -18.76 15.24 -9.16
CA TYR A 480 -19.81 16.14 -8.67
C TYR A 480 -20.98 15.42 -8.01
N ALA A 481 -21.43 14.30 -8.60
CA ALA A 481 -22.52 13.50 -8.06
C ALA A 481 -22.24 12.93 -6.65
N SER A 482 -20.97 12.65 -6.31
CA SER A 482 -20.62 12.15 -4.99
C SER A 482 -20.30 13.25 -3.99
N ARG A 483 -20.17 14.51 -4.41
CA ARG A 483 -19.75 15.63 -3.54
C ARG A 483 -20.87 16.60 -3.18
N ARG A 484 -22.08 16.38 -3.70
CA ARG A 484 -23.26 17.21 -3.42
C ARG A 484 -24.51 16.37 -3.23
N SER A 485 -25.26 16.64 -2.17
CA SER A 485 -26.58 16.05 -1.92
C SER A 485 -27.48 17.04 -1.17
N GLY A 486 -28.55 17.50 -1.81
CA GLY A 486 -29.42 18.54 -1.26
C GLY A 486 -28.64 19.82 -0.92
N GLU A 487 -28.71 20.24 0.34
CA GLU A 487 -28.02 21.40 0.90
C GLU A 487 -26.55 21.13 1.30
N ARG A 488 -26.11 19.86 1.27
CA ARG A 488 -24.72 19.48 1.57
C ARG A 488 -23.87 19.70 0.33
N ASP A 489 -23.15 20.81 0.32
CA ASP A 489 -22.30 21.29 -0.76
C ASP A 489 -21.01 21.88 -0.20
N ILE A 490 -19.96 21.05 -0.08
CA ILE A 490 -18.69 21.50 0.51
C ILE A 490 -17.99 22.56 -0.35
N LYS A 491 -18.32 22.66 -1.64
CA LYS A 491 -17.75 23.64 -2.55
C LYS A 491 -18.53 24.96 -2.58
N GLY A 492 -19.78 24.97 -2.14
CA GLY A 492 -20.66 26.14 -2.20
C GLY A 492 -21.21 26.41 -3.60
N THR A 493 -21.27 25.40 -4.46
CA THR A 493 -21.76 25.48 -5.86
C THR A 493 -23.11 26.19 -5.96
N GLY A 494 -24.04 25.88 -5.06
CA GLY A 494 -25.36 26.52 -5.01
C GLY A 494 -25.29 28.03 -4.77
N ALA A 495 -24.47 28.47 -3.81
CA ALA A 495 -24.28 29.88 -3.51
C ALA A 495 -23.59 30.63 -4.66
N ILE A 496 -22.62 30.00 -5.32
CA ILE A 496 -21.95 30.58 -6.50
C ILE A 496 -22.95 30.83 -7.62
N LYS A 497 -23.81 29.83 -7.92
CA LYS A 497 -24.87 29.98 -8.94
C LYS A 497 -25.82 31.12 -8.59
N ALA A 498 -26.30 31.16 -7.35
CA ALA A 498 -27.20 32.22 -6.88
C ALA A 498 -26.55 33.61 -6.97
N ALA A 499 -25.27 33.73 -6.64
CA ALA A 499 -24.53 34.98 -6.73
C ALA A 499 -24.39 35.48 -8.17
N VAL A 500 -24.01 34.61 -9.12
CA VAL A 500 -23.93 35.01 -10.54
C VAL A 500 -25.30 35.43 -11.07
N GLU A 501 -26.36 34.70 -10.72
CA GLU A 501 -27.73 35.03 -11.12
C GLU A 501 -28.19 36.38 -10.56
N ALA A 502 -27.88 36.69 -9.30
CA ALA A 502 -28.18 37.98 -8.70
C ALA A 502 -27.47 39.13 -9.42
N LEU A 503 -26.17 38.99 -9.71
CA LEU A 503 -25.40 40.00 -10.45
C LEU A 503 -25.91 40.18 -11.88
N ARG A 504 -26.34 39.09 -12.53
CA ARG A 504 -26.98 39.16 -13.85
C ARG A 504 -28.32 39.89 -13.79
N ALA A 505 -29.12 39.66 -12.76
CA ALA A 505 -30.39 40.36 -12.54
C ALA A 505 -30.19 41.87 -12.24
N GLU A 506 -29.05 42.25 -11.67
CA GLU A 506 -28.62 43.65 -11.50
C GLU A 506 -28.18 44.31 -12.82
N GLY A 507 -28.12 43.55 -13.92
CA GLY A 507 -27.72 44.05 -15.24
C GLY A 507 -26.21 44.00 -15.51
N LEU A 508 -25.43 43.33 -14.66
CA LEU A 508 -24.01 43.11 -14.93
C LEU A 508 -23.84 42.02 -16.01
N PRO A 509 -22.91 42.21 -16.97
CA PRO A 509 -22.71 41.29 -18.09
C PRO A 509 -21.90 40.07 -17.64
N VAL A 510 -22.43 39.25 -16.75
CA VAL A 510 -21.72 38.09 -16.17
C VAL A 510 -22.29 36.76 -16.67
N ARG A 511 -21.41 35.77 -16.84
CA ARG A 511 -21.82 34.38 -17.12
C ARG A 511 -20.99 33.39 -16.33
N LEU A 512 -21.68 32.40 -15.76
CA LEU A 512 -21.05 31.27 -15.10
C LEU A 512 -20.68 30.18 -16.12
N ILE A 513 -19.40 29.86 -16.20
CA ILE A 513 -18.89 28.61 -16.76
C ILE A 513 -18.84 27.59 -15.62
N PHE A 514 -19.84 26.72 -15.55
CA PHE A 514 -19.86 25.62 -14.60
C PHE A 514 -19.41 24.34 -15.29
N ALA A 515 -18.23 23.82 -14.93
CA ALA A 515 -17.72 22.56 -15.43
C ALA A 515 -17.77 21.48 -14.32
N HIS A 516 -18.21 20.28 -14.64
CA HIS A 516 -18.11 19.16 -13.71
C HIS A 516 -17.68 17.89 -14.44
N ASP A 517 -16.91 17.06 -13.73
CA ASP A 517 -16.40 15.78 -14.22
C ASP A 517 -15.65 15.89 -15.57
N LEU A 518 -15.05 17.06 -15.83
CA LEU A 518 -14.20 17.31 -16.99
C LEU A 518 -12.77 16.85 -16.67
N PRO A 519 -12.08 16.12 -17.57
CA PRO A 519 -10.69 15.74 -17.36
C PRO A 519 -9.79 16.96 -17.09
N SER A 520 -8.88 16.81 -16.13
CA SER A 520 -7.88 17.81 -15.72
C SER A 520 -7.02 18.32 -16.88
N THR A 521 -6.76 17.48 -17.88
CA THR A 521 -6.09 17.90 -19.13
C THR A 521 -6.86 18.93 -19.94
N ARG A 522 -8.17 19.09 -19.70
CA ARG A 522 -9.06 20.02 -20.41
C ARG A 522 -9.50 21.22 -19.57
N VAL A 523 -9.53 21.14 -18.23
CA VAL A 523 -10.05 22.22 -17.37
C VAL A 523 -9.31 23.55 -17.58
N ARG A 524 -8.00 23.49 -17.83
CA ARG A 524 -7.13 24.66 -18.06
C ARG A 524 -7.61 25.56 -19.20
N PHE A 525 -8.22 24.97 -20.24
CA PHE A 525 -8.71 25.73 -21.39
C PHE A 525 -9.92 26.59 -21.01
N LEU A 526 -10.79 26.11 -20.11
CA LEU A 526 -11.89 26.91 -19.59
C LEU A 526 -11.40 27.94 -18.56
N GLN A 527 -10.47 27.55 -17.69
CA GLN A 527 -9.89 28.43 -16.68
C GLN A 527 -9.17 29.62 -17.30
N VAL A 528 -8.34 29.40 -18.33
CA VAL A 528 -7.58 30.48 -18.98
C VAL A 528 -8.48 31.49 -19.69
N GLN A 529 -9.68 31.10 -20.11
CA GLN A 529 -10.66 31.99 -20.71
C GLN A 529 -11.50 32.73 -19.67
N ALA A 530 -11.47 32.34 -18.39
CA ALA A 530 -12.21 33.01 -17.33
C ALA A 530 -11.53 34.33 -16.89
N ASP A 531 -12.34 35.29 -16.43
CA ASP A 531 -11.85 36.51 -15.78
C ASP A 531 -11.72 36.33 -14.28
N ILE A 532 -12.61 35.55 -13.69
CA ILE A 532 -12.67 35.27 -12.25
C ILE A 532 -12.88 33.77 -12.06
N VAL A 533 -12.13 33.17 -11.14
CA VAL A 533 -12.34 31.79 -10.72
C VAL A 533 -12.87 31.77 -9.29
N VAL A 534 -13.88 30.94 -9.03
CA VAL A 534 -14.38 30.68 -7.67
C VAL A 534 -14.18 29.21 -7.34
N ASP A 535 -13.40 28.94 -6.30
CA ASP A 535 -13.25 27.61 -5.71
C ASP A 535 -13.87 27.56 -4.30
N GLN A 536 -13.96 26.36 -3.76
CA GLN A 536 -14.35 25.99 -2.38
C GLN A 536 -14.67 27.14 -1.40
N LEU A 537 -15.95 27.46 -1.25
CA LEU A 537 -16.43 28.49 -0.32
C LEU A 537 -16.56 28.06 1.14
N ASN A 538 -16.47 26.75 1.42
CA ASN A 538 -16.67 26.23 2.78
C ASN A 538 -15.40 25.60 3.36
N TYR A 539 -14.58 24.90 2.55
CA TYR A 539 -13.47 24.06 3.03
C TYR A 539 -12.37 24.81 3.81
N GLY A 540 -12.09 26.07 3.47
CA GLY A 540 -11.09 26.90 4.17
C GLY A 540 -9.63 26.65 3.77
N ARG A 541 -9.41 25.79 2.77
CA ARG A 541 -8.14 25.59 2.05
C ARG A 541 -8.42 25.61 0.55
N TYR A 542 -7.45 26.04 -0.23
CA TYR A 542 -7.56 26.06 -1.68
C TYR A 542 -7.23 24.69 -2.28
N GLY A 543 -7.99 24.27 -3.31
CA GLY A 543 -7.80 22.98 -3.98
C GLY A 543 -7.02 23.08 -5.29
N ALA A 544 -7.00 21.98 -6.04
CA ALA A 544 -6.35 21.91 -7.36
C ALA A 544 -6.83 23.02 -8.31
N ASN A 545 -8.15 23.21 -8.46
CA ASN A 545 -8.72 24.28 -9.31
C ASN A 545 -8.19 25.67 -8.98
N ALA A 546 -8.05 25.98 -7.68
CA ALA A 546 -7.50 27.26 -7.26
C ALA A 546 -6.01 27.37 -7.57
N ARG A 547 -5.21 26.33 -7.30
CA ARG A 547 -3.77 26.31 -7.64
C ARG A 547 -3.54 26.50 -9.15
N GLU A 548 -4.33 25.83 -9.97
CA GLU A 548 -4.33 25.95 -11.43
C GLU A 548 -4.68 27.38 -11.88
N ALA A 549 -5.73 27.96 -11.30
CA ALA A 549 -6.14 29.33 -11.60
C ALA A 549 -5.08 30.36 -11.20
N LEU A 550 -4.44 30.17 -10.04
CA LEU A 550 -3.32 31.00 -9.61
C LEU A 550 -2.15 30.89 -10.59
N MET A 551 -1.84 29.66 -11.03
CA MET A 551 -0.78 29.40 -12.01
C MET A 551 -1.07 30.05 -13.37
N LEU A 552 -2.34 30.14 -13.77
CA LEU A 552 -2.80 30.86 -14.97
C LEU A 552 -2.90 32.39 -14.79
N GLY A 553 -2.57 32.91 -13.60
CA GLY A 553 -2.67 34.33 -13.28
C GLY A 553 -4.12 34.85 -13.23
N LYS A 554 -5.05 34.06 -12.71
CA LYS A 554 -6.48 34.44 -12.59
C LYS A 554 -6.82 34.98 -11.21
N ALA A 555 -7.65 36.03 -11.20
CA ALA A 555 -8.26 36.52 -9.97
C ALA A 555 -9.16 35.42 -9.39
N THR A 556 -8.82 34.93 -8.20
CA THR A 556 -9.45 33.75 -7.64
C THR A 556 -10.08 34.04 -6.27
N ILE A 557 -11.28 33.53 -6.05
CA ILE A 557 -12.02 33.58 -4.80
C ILE A 557 -12.06 32.18 -4.19
N CYS A 558 -11.79 32.07 -2.88
CA CYS A 558 -11.90 30.82 -2.11
C CYS A 558 -12.05 31.18 -0.63
N ARG A 559 -12.56 30.26 0.19
CA ARG A 559 -12.49 30.44 1.65
C ARG A 559 -11.06 30.21 2.15
N LEU A 560 -10.53 31.16 2.92
CA LEU A 560 -9.19 31.08 3.53
C LEU A 560 -9.31 31.04 5.06
N ARG A 561 -8.78 29.99 5.69
CA ARG A 561 -8.78 29.83 7.16
C ARG A 561 -7.39 29.48 7.68
N PRO A 562 -6.41 30.39 7.75
CA PRO A 562 -5.01 30.00 7.98
C PRO A 562 -4.75 29.28 9.31
N ASP A 563 -5.65 29.37 10.30
CA ASP A 563 -5.50 28.74 11.61
C ASP A 563 -5.20 27.22 11.54
N GLN A 564 -4.34 26.79 12.47
CA GLN A 564 -3.89 25.41 12.67
C GLN A 564 -4.10 25.01 14.13
N ALA A 565 -4.12 23.71 14.42
CA ALA A 565 -4.11 23.26 15.81
C ALA A 565 -2.84 23.75 16.51
N ALA A 566 -2.99 24.17 17.77
CA ALA A 566 -1.85 24.58 18.60
C ALA A 566 -0.80 23.44 18.70
N PRO A 567 0.50 23.77 18.75
CA PRO A 567 1.09 25.10 18.90
C PRO A 567 1.46 25.78 17.56
N LEU A 568 0.95 25.30 16.43
CA LEU A 568 1.36 25.81 15.13
C LEU A 568 0.85 27.25 14.91
N PRO A 569 1.66 28.13 14.27
CA PRO A 569 1.17 29.43 13.83
C PRO A 569 0.15 29.28 12.68
N PRO A 570 -0.53 30.36 12.29
CA PRO A 570 -1.32 30.35 11.06
C PRO A 570 -0.47 29.92 9.85
N LEU A 571 -1.04 29.05 9.01
CA LEU A 571 -0.35 28.43 7.89
C LEU A 571 0.03 29.47 6.83
N ARG A 572 1.34 29.74 6.71
CA ARG A 572 1.90 30.76 5.84
C ARG A 572 1.35 30.76 4.40
N PRO A 573 1.34 29.65 3.63
CA PRO A 573 0.80 29.68 2.27
C PRO A 573 -0.69 30.05 2.19
N ILE A 574 -1.48 29.90 3.26
CA ILE A 574 -2.89 30.35 3.30
C ILE A 574 -2.99 31.83 3.67
N VAL A 575 -2.01 32.36 4.42
CA VAL A 575 -1.91 33.79 4.74
C VAL A 575 -1.44 34.59 3.52
N ASP A 576 -0.42 34.08 2.82
CA ASP A 576 0.29 34.79 1.75
C ASP A 576 -0.41 34.71 0.38
N VAL A 577 -1.36 33.79 0.21
CA VAL A 577 -1.99 33.56 -1.09
C VAL A 577 -2.80 34.77 -1.56
N PRO A 578 -2.59 35.28 -2.79
CA PRO A 578 -3.27 36.46 -3.32
C PRO A 578 -4.66 36.12 -3.87
N MET A 579 -5.53 35.64 -2.99
CA MET A 579 -6.93 35.31 -3.27
C MET A 579 -7.87 36.22 -2.49
N VAL A 580 -9.10 36.35 -3.00
CA VAL A 580 -10.16 37.01 -2.24
C VAL A 580 -10.83 35.98 -1.35
N ASP A 581 -10.74 36.16 -0.03
CA ASP A 581 -11.47 35.35 0.93
C ASP A 581 -12.99 35.62 0.85
N ALA A 582 -13.76 34.54 0.72
CA ALA A 582 -15.22 34.57 0.69
C ALA A 582 -15.83 33.28 1.24
N ASP A 583 -17.07 33.40 1.71
CA ASP A 583 -17.98 32.32 2.06
C ASP A 583 -19.31 32.47 1.29
N GLU A 584 -20.28 31.60 1.55
CA GLU A 584 -21.58 31.66 0.89
C GLU A 584 -22.38 32.95 1.15
N LEU A 585 -22.12 33.65 2.26
CA LEU A 585 -22.82 34.89 2.61
C LEU A 585 -22.22 36.11 1.90
N SER A 586 -20.89 36.11 1.73
CA SER A 586 -20.14 37.23 1.19
C SER A 586 -19.86 37.12 -0.32
N ILE A 587 -20.04 35.94 -0.93
CA ILE A 587 -19.64 35.67 -2.32
C ILE A 587 -20.21 36.66 -3.33
N THR A 588 -21.48 37.07 -3.20
CA THR A 588 -22.11 38.02 -4.14
C THR A 588 -21.39 39.36 -4.16
N ASP A 589 -21.06 39.90 -2.99
CA ASP A 589 -20.38 41.20 -2.88
C ASP A 589 -18.93 41.13 -3.34
N LYS A 590 -18.23 40.03 -3.02
CA LYS A 590 -16.86 39.80 -3.47
C LYS A 590 -16.80 39.65 -4.99
N LEU A 591 -17.74 38.91 -5.59
CA LEU A 591 -17.86 38.80 -7.04
C LEU A 591 -18.16 40.16 -7.67
N ARG A 592 -19.13 40.93 -7.15
CA ARG A 592 -19.45 42.27 -7.66
C ARG A 592 -18.22 43.17 -7.70
N ALA A 593 -17.46 43.20 -6.62
CA ALA A 593 -16.24 44.01 -6.52
C ALA A 593 -15.19 43.62 -7.57
N LEU A 594 -15.03 42.32 -7.86
CA LEU A 594 -14.13 41.87 -8.91
C LEU A 594 -14.67 42.12 -10.31
N VAL A 595 -15.98 41.93 -10.56
CA VAL A 595 -16.63 42.20 -11.85
C VAL A 595 -16.46 43.66 -12.26
N LEU A 596 -16.66 44.59 -11.32
CA LEU A 596 -16.53 46.04 -11.54
C LEU A 596 -15.07 46.55 -11.52
N GLY A 597 -14.11 45.73 -11.12
CA GLY A 597 -12.72 46.14 -10.90
C GLY A 597 -11.70 45.45 -11.82
N PRO A 598 -11.60 45.82 -13.11
CA PRO A 598 -10.64 45.20 -14.04
C PRO A 598 -9.19 45.34 -13.58
N ASP A 599 -8.77 46.50 -13.08
CA ASP A 599 -7.41 46.73 -12.58
C ASP A 599 -7.10 45.85 -11.37
N ARG A 600 -8.10 45.66 -10.49
CA ARG A 600 -7.97 44.76 -9.35
C ARG A 600 -7.81 43.30 -9.81
N ARG A 601 -8.55 42.87 -10.84
CA ARG A 601 -8.39 41.52 -11.41
C ARG A 601 -7.00 41.34 -12.00
N ALA A 602 -6.50 42.32 -12.77
CA ALA A 602 -5.17 42.28 -13.37
C ALA A 602 -4.06 42.22 -12.30
N SER A 603 -4.15 43.08 -11.28
CA SER A 603 -3.20 43.10 -10.16
C SER A 603 -3.19 41.79 -9.36
N LEU A 604 -4.37 41.26 -9.00
CA LEU A 604 -4.49 39.97 -8.33
C LEU A 604 -3.95 38.83 -9.19
N GLY A 605 -4.24 38.83 -10.49
CA GLY A 605 -3.74 37.82 -11.43
C GLY A 605 -2.22 37.79 -11.52
N ALA A 606 -1.57 38.96 -11.59
CA ALA A 606 -0.11 39.05 -11.61
C ALA A 606 0.52 38.51 -10.31
N GLN A 607 -0.03 38.88 -9.16
CA GLN A 607 0.40 38.37 -7.86
C GLN A 607 0.18 36.86 -7.73
N ALA A 608 -0.97 36.38 -8.20
CA ALA A 608 -1.34 34.97 -8.21
C ALA A 608 -0.35 34.10 -8.99
N ARG A 609 0.06 34.55 -10.18
CA ARG A 609 1.08 33.87 -10.98
C ARG A 609 2.41 33.76 -10.23
N ALA A 610 2.86 34.89 -9.66
CA ALA A 610 4.12 34.93 -8.91
C ALA A 610 4.09 33.99 -7.69
N PHE A 611 2.99 34.02 -6.93
CA PHE A 611 2.76 33.09 -5.81
C PHE A 611 2.79 31.64 -6.28
N ALA A 612 2.02 31.28 -7.32
CA ALA A 612 1.94 29.91 -7.79
C ALA A 612 3.29 29.38 -8.29
N LEU A 613 4.09 30.19 -8.99
CA LEU A 613 5.45 29.83 -9.38
C LEU A 613 6.34 29.53 -8.17
N ALA A 614 6.30 30.41 -7.16
CA ALA A 614 7.13 30.27 -5.97
C ALA A 614 6.69 29.06 -5.12
N TRP A 615 5.39 28.84 -4.92
CA TRP A 615 4.88 27.84 -3.97
C TRP A 615 4.54 26.49 -4.59
N HIS A 616 4.10 26.45 -5.85
CA HIS A 616 3.56 25.26 -6.50
C HIS A 616 4.25 24.91 -7.84
N GLY A 617 5.20 25.72 -8.32
CA GLY A 617 5.96 25.42 -9.53
C GLY A 617 6.78 24.13 -9.36
N GLN A 618 6.83 23.30 -10.40
CA GLN A 618 7.49 21.99 -10.34
C GLN A 618 8.95 22.05 -9.86
N ASP A 619 9.75 23.02 -10.29
CA ASP A 619 11.16 23.16 -9.83
C ASP A 619 11.22 23.57 -8.35
N ALA A 620 10.41 24.53 -7.92
CA ALA A 620 10.37 24.98 -6.53
C ALA A 620 9.95 23.85 -5.57
N CYS A 621 8.96 23.05 -5.96
CA CYS A 621 8.56 21.89 -5.17
C CYS A 621 9.58 20.74 -5.23
N ALA A 622 10.24 20.52 -6.36
CA ALA A 622 11.31 19.53 -6.48
C ALA A 622 12.52 19.89 -5.60
N GLU A 623 12.89 21.18 -5.52
CA GLU A 623 13.89 21.69 -4.58
C GLU A 623 13.48 21.46 -3.12
N ARG A 624 12.22 21.70 -2.76
CA ARG A 624 11.70 21.38 -1.42
C ARG A 624 11.72 19.89 -1.12
N TYR A 625 11.29 19.05 -2.06
CA TYR A 625 11.29 17.59 -1.89
C TYR A 625 12.72 17.10 -1.63
N GLU A 626 13.67 17.53 -2.44
CA GLU A 626 15.10 17.25 -2.25
C GLU A 626 15.58 17.64 -0.85
N ARG A 627 15.22 18.83 -0.40
CA ARG A 627 15.56 19.36 0.92
C ARG A 627 14.90 18.62 2.08
N VAL A 628 13.70 18.08 1.89
CA VAL A 628 13.03 17.21 2.87
C VAL A 628 13.78 15.88 2.98
N ILE A 629 14.11 15.25 1.85
CA ILE A 629 14.89 14.00 1.85
C ILE A 629 16.27 14.20 2.49
N ASP A 630 16.96 15.29 2.16
CA ASP A 630 18.27 15.60 2.75
C ASP A 630 18.17 15.84 4.27
N ARG A 631 17.10 16.48 4.75
CA ARG A 631 16.85 16.67 6.19
C ARG A 631 16.61 15.35 6.91
N ILE A 632 15.80 14.45 6.33
CA ILE A 632 15.56 13.11 6.89
C ILE A 632 16.88 12.38 7.09
N ARG A 633 17.70 12.35 6.04
CA ARG A 633 19.02 11.70 6.05
C ARG A 633 20.00 12.33 7.04
N ALA A 634 19.88 13.64 7.28
CA ALA A 634 20.69 14.37 8.23
C ALA A 634 20.12 14.37 9.67
N GLY A 635 18.94 13.79 9.91
CA GLY A 635 18.26 13.84 11.22
C GLY A 635 17.82 15.25 11.64
N LEU A 636 17.57 16.14 10.67
CA LEU A 636 17.13 17.52 10.91
C LEU A 636 15.60 17.63 10.98
N PRO A 637 15.04 18.67 11.64
CA PRO A 637 13.60 18.95 11.58
C PRO A 637 13.10 19.06 10.14
N LEU A 638 12.01 18.35 9.84
CA LEU A 638 11.51 18.24 8.46
C LEU A 638 10.86 19.53 7.96
N ASP A 639 10.00 20.11 8.79
CA ASP A 639 9.37 21.40 8.52
C ASP A 639 10.18 22.51 9.18
N SER A 640 10.51 23.52 8.40
CA SER A 640 11.28 24.67 8.85
C SER A 640 10.94 25.88 7.97
N PRO A 641 10.94 27.12 8.51
CA PRO A 641 10.61 28.32 7.74
C PRO A 641 11.44 28.50 6.47
N ASP A 642 12.71 28.07 6.48
CA ASP A 642 13.61 28.17 5.32
C ASP A 642 13.23 27.24 4.16
N LEU A 643 12.35 26.25 4.37
CA LEU A 643 11.84 25.37 3.32
C LEU A 643 10.93 26.13 2.34
N TYR A 644 10.38 27.27 2.76
CA TYR A 644 9.42 28.04 1.99
C TYR A 644 10.06 29.30 1.38
N PRO A 645 9.46 29.88 0.32
CA PRO A 645 9.96 31.13 -0.26
C PRO A 645 10.16 32.20 0.82
N ALA A 646 11.22 33.02 0.70
CA ALA A 646 11.54 34.06 1.68
C ALA A 646 10.41 35.06 1.85
#